data_AF-A0A5C7Z8K6-F1
#
_entry.id   AF-A0A5C7Z8K6-F1
#
_cell.length_a   1.000
_cell.length_b   1.000
_cell.length_c   1.000
_cell.angle_alpha   90.00
_cell.angle_beta   90.00
_cell.angle_gamma   90.00
#
_symmetry.space_group_name_H-M   'P 1'
#
loop_
_entity.id
_entity.type
_entity.pdbx_description
1 polymer ?
#
loop_
_entity_poly.entity_id
_entity_poly.type
_entity_poly.pdbx_seq_one_letter_code
_entity_poly.pdbx_strand_id
1 'polypeptide(L)'
;MTGGAFAAATSGDRANRLRDWLTTEPALEPLQEVYREMTARDKGAAKVLKERLDELKRAREQDALIEQWAAKAEQLLAGHRLNIADALAWQRDAAKAGAPLSREPLAGLKSRLADVVRRVEDLQHQVMVQREAAVLLAQRVEVLSTKPLQEARTSREALQADVQAWAVQAGQLMQDSAWASVDLKFAPQLEASRNQLQAVWEGFDAALQQADAALAQADAPLPSVPVWADEIRALRGETPAEAVAPARSAKPKMDPAERQALREQATQAVLKELEALEKEVAEGHGKASAGAATALRDVLKTHGRHLDPALDTRVHEALTAAGELEGWQRWRADQLRQELLGKAQALLGPDKQPTMGGRKMQEALRQLREAWKQTDQGGLPNHALWKKFDAACTEAYKTVQAWLDQLKQETAAQKSQRLQLIEEVKAWTLAHAEGNDWRAQAREIHLFSERWRNAGHLSEKAYAELQPQWKAAIHAAAGRLETAQKESTQRRHALIEEAKALGAAPQLRIDAVKALQQRWQQEAQAVPLDRKTEQKLWEVFRKPIDEAFERKGSARTQADAQLSARDKAVLDASKALDTANASGDAAQIRAAMAALDAALKAQAAPAAPAQVAAPEAAVPEAAPDAASPVSSAEGAEAAAETPEAAPAPVAPKPARPVVAVRGDDRPGQKKTEPQAAKPGRREGRPGDRGGERGFDRGDRGGRFEPREDRGPRLGDAAFRAQREARERAELALRKLAAQAHGETLTQLLSAWKDRQAEALPSAQALGKAVPAATRQAWAQALAQPAQPEAGLSLLRLEMAAEVPTPAEHLAERRALQLQLLTRRNEAGPAETWGQDVAKVLACAHDDATARRLQNVLKNLLRR
;
A
#
# COMPACT_ATOMS: atom_id res chain seq x y z
N MET A 1 4.14 37.40 55.77
CA MET A 1 3.18 37.12 54.69
C MET A 1 3.76 36.15 53.67
N THR A 2 4.57 36.58 52.70
CA THR A 2 5.00 35.79 51.52
C THR A 2 6.06 34.69 51.75
N GLY A 3 6.06 34.00 52.90
CA GLY A 3 7.02 32.91 53.18
C GLY A 3 8.51 33.31 53.13
N GLY A 4 8.83 34.61 53.17
CA GLY A 4 10.19 35.12 52.96
C GLY A 4 10.64 35.15 51.48
N ALA A 5 9.71 35.19 50.52
CA ALA A 5 10.03 35.31 49.09
C ALA A 5 10.88 36.56 48.76
N PHE A 6 10.61 37.69 49.41
CA PHE A 6 11.39 38.93 49.20
C PHE A 6 12.87 38.85 49.63
N ALA A 7 13.24 37.84 50.42
CA ALA A 7 14.59 37.63 50.95
C ALA A 7 15.27 36.35 50.42
N ALA A 8 14.67 35.65 49.45
CA ALA A 8 15.28 34.49 48.81
C ALA A 8 16.29 34.90 47.72
N ALA A 9 17.44 34.20 47.70
CA ALA A 9 18.60 34.57 46.89
C ALA A 9 18.43 34.24 45.40
N THR A 10 17.75 33.15 45.03
CA THR A 10 17.54 32.75 43.63
C THR A 10 16.12 33.01 43.15
N SER A 11 15.94 33.24 41.84
CA SER A 11 14.61 33.40 41.23
C SER A 11 13.72 32.16 41.40
N GLY A 12 14.33 30.96 41.41
CA GLY A 12 13.63 29.70 41.68
C GLY A 12 13.06 29.64 43.10
N ASP A 13 13.87 29.97 44.10
CA ASP A 13 13.43 30.00 45.51
C ASP A 13 12.36 31.07 45.75
N ARG A 14 12.46 32.22 45.07
CA ARG A 14 11.41 33.25 45.07
C ARG A 14 10.10 32.70 44.48
N ALA A 15 10.14 32.10 43.30
CA ALA A 15 8.96 31.51 42.67
C ALA A 15 8.36 30.35 43.48
N ASN A 16 9.17 29.55 44.17
CA ASN A 16 8.72 28.49 45.06
C ASN A 16 7.95 29.07 46.26
N ARG A 17 8.57 29.97 47.04
CA ARG A 17 7.94 30.61 48.21
C ARG A 17 6.67 31.40 47.87
N LEU A 18 6.59 31.97 46.65
CA LEU A 18 5.37 32.59 46.16
C LEU A 18 4.28 31.56 45.81
N ARG A 19 4.61 30.40 45.23
CA ARG A 19 3.65 29.31 45.05
C ARG A 19 3.14 28.76 46.38
N ASP A 20 4.04 28.57 47.35
CA ASP A 20 3.68 28.13 48.70
C ASP A 20 2.70 29.13 49.35
N TRP A 21 3.00 30.43 49.30
CA TRP A 21 2.09 31.48 49.79
C TRP A 21 0.77 31.54 49.03
N LEU A 22 0.76 31.28 47.72
CA LEU A 22 -0.46 31.20 46.92
C LEU A 22 -1.37 30.00 47.28
N THR A 23 -0.88 29.01 48.05
CA THR A 23 -1.74 27.95 48.60
C THR A 23 -2.55 28.42 49.81
N THR A 24 -2.21 29.55 50.45
CA THR A 24 -2.99 30.14 51.55
C THR A 24 -4.05 31.14 51.05
N GLU A 25 -4.47 30.98 49.79
CA GLU A 25 -5.49 31.79 49.09
C GLU A 25 -5.51 33.29 49.45
N PRO A 26 -4.38 34.02 49.23
CA PRO A 26 -4.26 35.40 49.66
C PRO A 26 -5.25 36.32 48.93
N ALA A 27 -5.86 37.22 49.71
CA ALA A 27 -6.82 38.21 49.20
C ALA A 27 -6.22 39.12 48.11
N LEU A 28 -7.11 39.64 47.24
CA LEU A 28 -6.75 40.38 46.03
C LEU A 28 -5.82 41.58 46.29
N GLU A 29 -6.01 42.31 47.39
CA GLU A 29 -5.21 43.50 47.72
C GLU A 29 -3.76 43.13 48.09
N PRO A 30 -3.49 42.29 49.12
CA PRO A 30 -2.15 41.74 49.35
C PRO A 30 -1.50 41.11 48.11
N LEU A 31 -2.28 40.43 47.26
CA LEU A 31 -1.77 39.83 46.04
C LEU A 31 -1.35 40.88 44.99
N GLN A 32 -2.09 41.98 44.86
CA GLN A 32 -1.70 43.11 44.01
C GLN A 32 -0.45 43.85 44.53
N GLU A 33 -0.36 44.09 45.83
CA GLU A 33 0.79 44.76 46.45
C GLU A 33 2.06 43.95 46.26
N VAL A 34 2.03 42.65 46.60
CA VAL A 34 3.16 41.73 46.42
C VAL A 34 3.52 41.59 44.94
N TYR A 35 2.56 41.60 44.01
CA TYR A 35 2.84 41.63 42.58
C TYR A 35 3.53 42.92 42.12
N ARG A 36 3.10 44.09 42.60
CA ARG A 36 3.75 45.39 42.29
C ARG A 36 5.21 45.37 42.76
N GLU A 37 5.47 44.98 44.00
CA GLU A 37 6.83 44.91 44.54
C GLU A 37 7.70 43.84 43.86
N MET A 38 7.15 42.66 43.58
CA MET A 38 7.90 41.60 42.90
C MET A 38 8.18 41.94 41.44
N THR A 39 7.31 42.66 40.73
CA THR A 39 7.55 43.10 39.35
C THR A 39 8.79 43.98 39.22
N ALA A 40 9.09 44.78 40.26
CA ALA A 40 10.30 45.60 40.32
C ALA A 40 11.58 44.82 40.67
N ARG A 41 11.48 43.69 41.38
CA ARG A 41 12.63 42.91 41.87
C ARG A 41 12.95 41.65 41.06
N ASP A 42 11.94 40.98 40.51
CA ASP A 42 12.05 39.73 39.75
C ASP A 42 10.83 39.51 38.84
N LYS A 43 10.99 39.80 37.54
CA LYS A 43 9.95 39.61 36.52
C LYS A 43 9.56 38.14 36.29
N GLY A 44 10.45 37.20 36.59
CA GLY A 44 10.18 35.75 36.47
C GLY A 44 9.29 35.27 37.61
N ALA A 45 9.65 35.60 38.85
CA ALA A 45 8.85 35.26 40.03
C ALA A 45 7.49 35.98 40.03
N ALA A 46 7.43 37.24 39.57
CA ALA A 46 6.19 38.01 39.46
C ALA A 46 5.17 37.41 38.47
N LYS A 47 5.60 36.61 37.48
CA LYS A 47 4.71 35.96 36.50
C LYS A 47 3.68 35.06 37.17
N VAL A 48 4.08 34.29 38.20
CA VAL A 48 3.21 33.38 38.96
C VAL A 48 2.09 34.15 39.67
N LEU A 49 2.42 35.32 40.23
CA LEU A 49 1.45 36.20 40.88
C LEU A 49 0.50 36.85 39.87
N LYS A 50 1.02 37.22 38.68
CA LYS A 50 0.18 37.73 37.59
C LYS A 50 -0.84 36.69 37.14
N GLU A 51 -0.41 35.44 36.99
CA GLU A 51 -1.27 34.33 36.57
C GLU A 51 -2.44 34.15 37.55
N ARG A 52 -2.18 34.15 38.87
CA ARG A 52 -3.25 34.12 39.88
C ARG A 52 -4.10 35.41 39.95
N LEU A 53 -3.52 36.59 39.72
CA LEU A 53 -4.30 37.84 39.63
C LEU A 53 -5.26 37.85 38.44
N ASP A 54 -4.82 37.34 37.28
CA ASP A 54 -5.65 37.29 36.09
C ASP A 54 -6.69 36.15 36.17
N GLU A 55 -6.42 35.07 36.93
CA GLU A 55 -7.44 34.08 37.31
C GLU A 55 -8.50 34.64 38.26
N LEU A 56 -8.12 35.36 39.34
CA LEU A 56 -9.08 35.94 40.28
C LEU A 56 -9.97 37.02 39.64
N LYS A 57 -9.49 37.74 38.63
CA LYS A 57 -10.32 38.65 37.81
C LYS A 57 -11.37 37.87 37.02
N ARG A 58 -10.94 36.84 36.27
CA ARG A 58 -11.86 35.97 35.49
C ARG A 58 -12.90 35.28 36.37
N ALA A 59 -12.53 34.89 37.59
CA ALA A 59 -13.48 34.35 38.55
C ALA A 59 -14.57 35.39 38.89
N ARG A 60 -14.19 36.60 39.31
CA ARG A 60 -15.15 37.69 39.60
C ARG A 60 -15.99 38.10 38.39
N GLU A 61 -15.42 38.10 37.19
CA GLU A 61 -16.14 38.33 35.92
C GLU A 61 -17.18 37.23 35.66
N GLN A 62 -16.84 35.96 35.92
CA GLN A 62 -17.79 34.83 35.86
C GLN A 62 -18.86 34.91 36.94
N ASP A 63 -18.51 35.31 38.17
CA ASP A 63 -19.45 35.36 39.29
C ASP A 63 -20.47 36.51 39.11
N ALA A 64 -20.04 37.67 38.59
CA ALA A 64 -20.94 38.75 38.17
C ALA A 64 -21.87 38.33 37.00
N LEU A 65 -21.39 37.46 36.09
CA LEU A 65 -22.24 36.85 35.06
C LEU A 65 -23.22 35.83 35.66
N ILE A 66 -22.84 35.07 36.69
CA ILE A 66 -23.74 34.17 37.42
C ILE A 66 -24.89 34.99 38.03
N GLU A 67 -24.60 36.04 38.79
CA GLU A 67 -25.62 36.92 39.39
C GLU A 67 -26.56 37.51 38.32
N GLN A 68 -26.00 38.08 37.25
CA GLN A 68 -26.80 38.72 36.20
C GLN A 68 -27.72 37.73 35.47
N TRP A 69 -27.24 36.51 35.16
CA TRP A 69 -28.04 35.52 34.44
C TRP A 69 -28.99 34.74 35.35
N ALA A 70 -28.67 34.58 36.64
CA ALA A 70 -29.59 34.04 37.63
C ALA A 70 -30.82 34.95 37.80
N ALA A 71 -30.61 36.25 38.05
CA ALA A 71 -31.69 37.22 38.19
C ALA A 71 -32.62 37.25 36.95
N LYS A 72 -32.06 37.11 35.74
CA LYS A 72 -32.86 37.00 34.49
C LYS A 72 -33.70 35.73 34.44
N ALA A 73 -33.19 34.58 34.89
CA ALA A 73 -33.97 33.33 34.93
C ALA A 73 -35.08 33.40 35.99
N GLU A 74 -34.78 33.96 37.17
CA GLU A 74 -35.76 34.16 38.22
C GLU A 74 -36.87 35.12 37.80
N GLN A 75 -36.53 36.21 37.08
CA GLN A 75 -37.52 37.11 36.48
C GLN A 75 -38.43 36.41 35.45
N LEU A 76 -37.89 35.50 34.63
CA LEU A 76 -38.67 34.70 33.67
C LEU A 76 -39.58 33.67 34.38
N LEU A 77 -39.11 33.05 35.46
CA LEU A 77 -39.87 32.06 36.24
C LEU A 77 -40.92 32.70 37.16
N ALA A 78 -40.72 33.94 37.61
CA ALA A 78 -41.67 34.70 38.42
C ALA A 78 -42.81 35.36 37.61
N GLY A 79 -42.71 35.35 36.27
CA GLY A 79 -43.74 35.91 35.40
C GLY A 79 -45.01 35.06 35.38
N HIS A 80 -46.18 35.68 35.48
CA HIS A 80 -47.49 35.01 35.36
C HIS A 80 -47.68 34.25 34.03
N ARG A 81 -46.95 34.67 32.98
CA ARG A 81 -46.81 33.93 31.72
C ARG A 81 -45.33 33.86 31.37
N LEU A 82 -44.79 32.65 31.23
CA LEU A 82 -43.42 32.42 30.77
C LEU A 82 -43.39 32.49 29.24
N ASN A 83 -42.61 33.41 28.68
CA ASN A 83 -42.36 33.42 27.24
C ASN A 83 -41.40 32.29 26.88
N ILE A 84 -41.93 31.25 26.23
CA ILE A 84 -41.17 30.06 25.79
C ILE A 84 -39.94 30.47 24.94
N ALA A 85 -40.08 31.49 24.09
CA ALA A 85 -38.99 31.96 23.25
C ALA A 85 -37.84 32.55 24.07
N ASP A 86 -38.15 33.32 25.12
CA ASP A 86 -37.14 33.94 25.98
C ASP A 86 -36.49 32.90 26.93
N ALA A 87 -37.27 31.94 27.43
CA ALA A 87 -36.76 30.82 28.22
C ALA A 87 -35.78 29.94 27.44
N LEU A 88 -36.09 29.62 26.18
CA LEU A 88 -35.18 28.89 25.28
C LEU A 88 -33.98 29.76 24.85
N ALA A 89 -34.17 31.07 24.67
CA ALA A 89 -33.09 32.00 24.37
C ALA A 89 -32.12 32.18 25.55
N TRP A 90 -32.61 32.20 26.79
CA TRP A 90 -31.81 32.44 28.00
C TRP A 90 -30.58 31.52 28.08
N GLN A 91 -30.72 30.21 27.83
CA GLN A 91 -29.57 29.29 27.88
C GLN A 91 -28.54 29.61 26.78
N ARG A 92 -28.99 29.93 25.57
CA ARG A 92 -28.12 30.27 24.43
C ARG A 92 -27.38 31.58 24.70
N ASP A 93 -28.07 32.58 25.23
CA ASP A 93 -27.55 33.94 25.36
C ASP A 93 -26.70 34.11 26.63
N ALA A 94 -26.98 33.37 27.69
CA ALA A 94 -26.07 33.17 28.82
C ALA A 94 -24.77 32.49 28.39
N ALA A 95 -24.84 31.41 27.59
CA ALA A 95 -23.66 30.75 27.05
C ALA A 95 -22.85 31.69 26.12
N LYS A 96 -23.53 32.48 25.28
CA LYS A 96 -22.91 33.50 24.42
C LYS A 96 -22.24 34.62 25.21
N ALA A 97 -22.76 34.96 26.38
CA ALA A 97 -22.16 35.91 27.31
C ALA A 97 -21.01 35.31 28.17
N GLY A 98 -20.69 34.02 28.01
CA GLY A 98 -19.64 33.34 28.77
C GLY A 98 -20.02 32.94 30.20
N ALA A 99 -21.31 32.96 30.54
CA ALA A 99 -21.78 32.58 31.87
C ALA A 99 -21.61 31.06 32.11
N PRO A 100 -21.04 30.63 33.26
CA PRO A 100 -20.74 29.23 33.52
C PRO A 100 -21.99 28.44 33.93
N LEU A 101 -22.82 28.06 32.96
CA LEU A 101 -24.10 27.33 33.11
C LEU A 101 -24.04 25.99 33.87
N SER A 102 -22.86 25.51 34.26
CA SER A 102 -22.64 24.32 35.10
C SER A 102 -22.33 24.63 36.57
N ARG A 103 -22.29 25.90 36.95
CA ARG A 103 -22.24 26.34 38.37
C ARG A 103 -23.65 26.66 38.86
N GLU A 104 -23.89 26.49 40.15
CA GLU A 104 -25.12 26.97 40.78
C GLU A 104 -25.07 28.50 40.99
N PRO A 105 -26.24 29.19 40.99
CA PRO A 105 -27.59 28.66 40.78
C PRO A 105 -27.98 28.46 39.30
N LEU A 106 -27.09 28.76 38.33
CA LEU A 106 -27.43 28.69 36.90
C LEU A 106 -27.83 27.26 36.45
N ALA A 107 -27.21 26.23 37.01
CA ALA A 107 -27.52 24.84 36.69
C ALA A 107 -28.94 24.44 37.14
N GLY A 108 -29.33 24.75 38.39
CA GLY A 108 -30.68 24.53 38.89
C GLY A 108 -31.75 25.44 38.28
N LEU A 109 -31.39 26.65 37.85
CA LEU A 109 -32.31 27.54 37.11
C LEU A 109 -32.53 27.06 35.68
N LYS A 110 -31.50 26.50 35.03
CA LYS A 110 -31.60 25.88 33.70
C LYS A 110 -32.56 24.70 33.68
N SER A 111 -32.51 23.79 34.66
CA SER A 111 -33.44 22.65 34.71
C SER A 111 -34.88 23.14 34.91
N ARG A 112 -35.12 24.02 35.89
CA ARG A 112 -36.45 24.61 36.14
C ARG A 112 -37.06 25.26 34.89
N LEU A 113 -36.28 26.05 34.13
CA LEU A 113 -36.75 26.63 32.88
C LEU A 113 -37.11 25.56 31.84
N ALA A 114 -36.30 24.51 31.69
CA ALA A 114 -36.58 23.40 30.77
C ALA A 114 -37.82 22.59 31.19
N ASP A 115 -38.00 22.32 32.49
CA ASP A 115 -39.14 21.58 33.03
C ASP A 115 -40.45 22.34 32.84
N VAL A 116 -40.46 23.67 33.04
CA VAL A 116 -41.63 24.52 32.78
C VAL A 116 -41.95 24.60 31.29
N VAL A 117 -40.95 24.81 30.42
CA VAL A 117 -41.15 24.79 28.96
C VAL A 117 -41.73 23.45 28.51
N ARG A 118 -41.17 22.33 28.98
CA ARG A 118 -41.66 21.00 28.68
C ARG A 118 -43.11 20.80 29.14
N ARG A 119 -43.47 21.22 30.36
CA ARG A 119 -44.86 21.13 30.85
C ARG A 119 -45.84 21.92 29.98
N VAL A 120 -45.43 23.09 29.48
CA VAL A 120 -46.22 23.90 28.54
C VAL A 120 -46.35 23.21 27.17
N GLU A 121 -45.30 22.56 26.67
CA GLU A 121 -45.35 21.75 25.45
C GLU A 121 -46.24 20.50 25.62
N ASP A 122 -46.10 19.76 26.73
CA ASP A 122 -46.90 18.58 27.05
C ASP A 122 -48.41 18.94 27.14
N LEU A 123 -48.76 20.08 27.76
CA LEU A 123 -50.14 20.62 27.77
C LEU A 123 -50.66 20.94 26.35
N GLN A 124 -49.83 21.52 25.47
CA GLN A 124 -50.25 21.82 24.09
C GLN A 124 -50.56 20.55 23.29
N HIS A 125 -49.76 19.50 23.46
CA HIS A 125 -50.04 18.20 22.86
C HIS A 125 -51.31 17.56 23.45
N GLN A 126 -51.52 17.65 24.77
CA GLN A 126 -52.74 17.15 25.42
C GLN A 126 -54.00 17.87 24.92
N VAL A 127 -53.96 19.19 24.66
CA VAL A 127 -55.08 19.90 24.04
C VAL A 127 -55.37 19.38 22.63
N MET A 128 -54.34 19.13 21.82
CA MET A 128 -54.53 18.56 20.47
C MET A 128 -55.18 17.17 20.53
N VAL A 129 -54.68 16.29 21.41
CA VAL A 129 -55.25 14.95 21.63
C VAL A 129 -56.70 15.03 22.11
N GLN A 130 -57.03 15.94 23.04
CA GLN A 130 -58.43 16.11 23.49
C GLN A 130 -59.33 16.64 22.37
N ARG A 131 -58.85 17.52 21.49
CA ARG A 131 -59.62 17.97 20.31
C ARG A 131 -59.87 16.84 19.32
N GLU A 132 -58.90 15.96 19.09
CA GLU A 132 -59.06 14.77 18.25
C GLU A 132 -60.04 13.77 18.88
N ALA A 133 -59.95 13.53 20.19
CA ALA A 133 -60.89 12.70 20.94
C ALA A 133 -62.33 13.25 20.88
N ALA A 134 -62.52 14.58 20.93
CA ALA A 134 -63.83 15.21 20.77
C ALA A 134 -64.46 14.94 19.40
N VAL A 135 -63.65 15.01 18.33
CA VAL A 135 -64.10 14.70 16.97
C VAL A 135 -64.46 13.22 16.84
N LEU A 136 -63.67 12.30 17.41
CA LEU A 136 -63.97 10.87 17.39
C LEU A 136 -65.23 10.52 18.19
N LEU A 137 -65.49 11.20 19.32
CA LEU A 137 -66.74 11.04 20.07
C LEU A 137 -67.95 11.59 19.29
N ALA A 138 -67.83 12.76 18.65
CA ALA A 138 -68.87 13.30 17.79
C ALA A 138 -69.17 12.36 16.59
N GLN A 139 -68.15 11.84 15.91
CA GLN A 139 -68.29 10.86 14.83
C GLN A 139 -68.92 9.55 15.30
N ARG A 140 -68.63 9.09 16.53
CA ARG A 140 -69.29 7.90 17.11
C ARG A 140 -70.78 8.17 17.36
N VAL A 141 -71.16 9.37 17.77
CA VAL A 141 -72.56 9.79 17.92
C VAL A 141 -73.26 9.88 16.54
N GLU A 142 -72.62 10.48 15.55
CA GLU A 142 -73.11 10.55 14.16
C GLU A 142 -73.33 9.14 13.58
N VAL A 143 -72.36 8.22 13.72
CA VAL A 143 -72.47 6.83 13.26
C VAL A 143 -73.60 6.08 13.97
N LEU A 144 -73.87 6.38 15.24
CA LEU A 144 -75.00 5.76 15.96
C LEU A 144 -76.36 6.34 15.54
N SER A 145 -76.42 7.54 14.96
CA SER A 145 -77.65 8.05 14.32
C SER A 145 -78.02 7.33 13.02
N THR A 146 -77.09 6.60 12.39
CA THR A 146 -77.39 5.77 11.19
C THR A 146 -77.71 4.31 11.53
N LYS A 147 -77.65 3.95 12.81
CA LYS A 147 -77.94 2.60 13.33
C LYS A 147 -79.39 2.43 13.78
N PRO A 148 -79.88 1.17 13.89
CA PRO A 148 -81.18 0.86 14.49
C PRO A 148 -81.37 1.46 15.88
N LEU A 149 -82.59 1.89 16.20
CA LEU A 149 -82.93 2.61 17.42
C LEU A 149 -82.55 1.85 18.71
N GLN A 150 -82.61 0.52 18.68
CA GLN A 150 -82.23 -0.32 19.84
C GLN A 150 -80.71 -0.33 20.09
N GLU A 151 -79.86 -0.24 19.06
CA GLU A 151 -78.41 -0.09 19.26
C GLU A 151 -78.06 1.29 19.82
N ALA A 152 -78.73 2.34 19.31
CA ALA A 152 -78.58 3.69 19.85
C ALA A 152 -78.92 3.74 21.35
N ARG A 153 -80.05 3.16 21.75
CA ARG A 153 -80.45 3.03 23.17
C ARG A 153 -79.41 2.33 24.04
N THR A 154 -78.96 1.12 23.67
CA THR A 154 -78.00 0.37 24.51
C THR A 154 -76.65 1.06 24.63
N SER A 155 -76.28 1.91 23.67
CA SER A 155 -75.05 2.69 23.70
C SER A 155 -75.13 4.00 24.51
N ARG A 156 -76.34 4.48 24.85
CA ARG A 156 -76.61 5.83 25.40
C ARG A 156 -75.83 6.14 26.67
N GLU A 157 -75.93 5.29 27.69
CA GLU A 157 -75.30 5.52 29.01
C GLU A 157 -73.76 5.55 28.91
N ALA A 158 -73.18 4.68 28.09
CA ALA A 158 -71.74 4.63 27.86
C ALA A 158 -71.24 5.90 27.16
N LEU A 159 -71.95 6.38 26.13
CA LEU A 159 -71.62 7.66 25.46
C LEU A 159 -71.73 8.85 26.41
N GLN A 160 -72.76 8.87 27.25
CA GLN A 160 -72.96 9.94 28.24
C GLN A 160 -71.78 9.98 29.23
N ALA A 161 -71.32 8.83 29.70
CA ALA A 161 -70.13 8.70 30.54
C ALA A 161 -68.85 9.12 29.80
N ASP A 162 -68.66 8.70 28.55
CA ASP A 162 -67.50 9.06 27.72
C ASP A 162 -67.40 10.58 27.48
N VAL A 163 -68.53 11.23 27.14
CA VAL A 163 -68.60 12.69 26.91
C VAL A 163 -68.39 13.47 28.22
N GLN A 164 -68.92 13.00 29.34
CA GLN A 164 -68.67 13.62 30.66
C GLN A 164 -67.21 13.46 31.09
N ALA A 165 -66.61 12.28 30.92
CA ALA A 165 -65.20 12.02 31.23
C ALA A 165 -64.28 12.90 30.38
N TRP A 166 -64.56 13.04 29.08
CA TRP A 166 -63.86 13.97 28.19
C TRP A 166 -63.98 15.43 28.67
N ALA A 167 -65.18 15.88 29.03
CA ALA A 167 -65.41 17.25 29.48
C ALA A 167 -64.69 17.57 30.80
N VAL A 168 -64.58 16.59 31.71
CA VAL A 168 -63.79 16.71 32.95
C VAL A 168 -62.29 16.80 32.64
N GLN A 169 -61.76 15.95 31.74
CA GLN A 169 -60.34 15.99 31.35
C GLN A 169 -59.98 17.31 30.67
N ALA A 170 -60.81 17.79 29.73
CA ALA A 170 -60.64 19.10 29.11
C ALA A 170 -60.67 20.25 30.15
N GLY A 171 -61.52 20.13 31.16
CA GLY A 171 -61.57 21.07 32.29
C GLY A 171 -60.31 21.06 33.16
N GLN A 172 -59.69 19.89 33.37
CA GLN A 172 -58.47 19.74 34.17
C GLN A 172 -57.24 20.39 33.50
N LEU A 173 -57.11 20.30 32.17
CA LEU A 173 -56.00 20.96 31.45
C LEU A 173 -55.95 22.47 31.70
N MET A 174 -57.12 23.10 31.78
CA MET A 174 -57.26 24.55 32.02
C MET A 174 -56.98 24.98 33.47
N GLN A 175 -56.80 24.02 34.38
CA GLN A 175 -56.48 24.25 35.79
C GLN A 175 -54.98 24.06 36.11
N ASP A 176 -54.16 23.63 35.14
CA ASP A 176 -52.73 23.46 35.35
C ASP A 176 -52.03 24.81 35.58
N SER A 177 -51.10 24.86 36.55
CA SER A 177 -50.33 26.08 36.87
C SER A 177 -49.54 26.66 35.68
N ALA A 178 -49.18 25.84 34.70
CA ALA A 178 -48.48 26.27 33.49
C ALA A 178 -49.44 26.72 32.36
N TRP A 179 -50.76 26.52 32.50
CA TRP A 179 -51.76 26.85 31.48
C TRP A 179 -51.71 28.32 31.03
N ALA A 180 -51.42 29.25 31.93
CA ALA A 180 -51.26 30.67 31.60
C ALA A 180 -50.15 30.96 30.57
N SER A 181 -49.18 30.05 30.40
CA SER A 181 -48.07 30.15 29.45
C SER A 181 -48.29 29.37 28.15
N VAL A 182 -49.43 28.69 28.00
CA VAL A 182 -49.84 28.02 26.76
C VAL A 182 -50.23 29.06 25.70
N ASP A 183 -49.96 28.78 24.42
CA ASP A 183 -50.35 29.65 23.31
C ASP A 183 -51.86 29.92 23.31
N LEU A 184 -52.22 31.20 23.29
CA LEU A 184 -53.58 31.72 23.45
C LEU A 184 -54.60 31.16 22.45
N LYS A 185 -54.15 30.58 21.33
CA LYS A 185 -55.05 29.90 20.38
C LYS A 185 -55.68 28.60 20.93
N PHE A 186 -55.06 27.95 21.92
CA PHE A 186 -55.46 26.61 22.35
C PHE A 186 -56.69 26.62 23.26
N ALA A 187 -56.86 27.63 24.13
CA ALA A 187 -58.05 27.77 24.97
C ALA A 187 -59.36 27.87 24.16
N PRO A 188 -59.54 28.83 23.23
CA PRO A 188 -60.77 28.92 22.43
C PRO A 188 -60.95 27.72 21.48
N GLN A 189 -59.87 27.02 21.10
CA GLN A 189 -59.97 25.78 20.33
C GLN A 189 -60.49 24.59 21.15
N LEU A 190 -60.14 24.50 22.43
CA LEU A 190 -60.65 23.48 23.35
C LEU A 190 -62.10 23.77 23.76
N GLU A 191 -62.41 25.04 24.04
CA GLU A 191 -63.78 25.53 24.29
C GLU A 191 -64.69 25.28 23.07
N ALA A 192 -64.22 25.56 21.85
CA ALA A 192 -64.98 25.26 20.63
C ALA A 192 -65.24 23.75 20.47
N SER A 193 -64.24 22.88 20.71
CA SER A 193 -64.46 21.43 20.65
C SER A 193 -65.41 20.92 21.74
N ARG A 194 -65.39 21.53 22.94
CA ARG A 194 -66.34 21.23 24.01
C ARG A 194 -67.76 21.59 23.62
N ASN A 195 -67.96 22.82 23.13
CA ASN A 195 -69.27 23.32 22.74
C ASN A 195 -69.84 22.51 21.55
N GLN A 196 -68.99 22.13 20.60
CA GLN A 196 -69.39 21.27 19.47
C GLN A 196 -69.78 19.86 19.93
N LEU A 197 -68.94 19.19 20.72
CA LEU A 197 -69.25 17.83 21.21
C LEU A 197 -70.50 17.83 22.08
N GLN A 198 -70.65 18.83 22.96
CA GLN A 198 -71.82 18.94 23.83
C GLN A 198 -73.10 19.19 23.02
N ALA A 199 -73.08 20.05 22.00
CA ALA A 199 -74.24 20.28 21.12
C ALA A 199 -74.61 19.04 20.28
N VAL A 200 -73.62 18.29 19.79
CA VAL A 200 -73.86 17.01 19.07
C VAL A 200 -74.46 15.96 20.01
N TRP A 201 -73.95 15.85 21.24
CA TRP A 201 -74.50 14.97 22.27
C TRP A 201 -75.93 15.35 22.67
N GLU A 202 -76.19 16.62 22.97
CA GLU A 202 -77.52 17.11 23.37
C GLU A 202 -78.56 16.93 22.25
N GLY A 203 -78.17 17.14 20.98
CA GLY A 203 -79.03 16.87 19.83
C GLY A 203 -79.36 15.39 19.64
N PHE A 204 -78.38 14.50 19.82
CA PHE A 204 -78.59 13.05 19.75
C PHE A 204 -79.46 12.53 20.91
N ASP A 205 -79.17 12.96 22.14
CA ASP A 205 -79.91 12.53 23.33
C ASP A 205 -81.37 13.02 23.28
N ALA A 206 -81.61 14.26 22.82
CA ALA A 206 -82.97 14.77 22.60
C ALA A 206 -83.73 14.01 21.50
N ALA A 207 -83.08 13.70 20.37
CA ALA A 207 -83.69 12.89 19.31
C ALA A 207 -84.02 11.45 19.78
N LEU A 208 -83.17 10.88 20.64
CA LEU A 208 -83.37 9.56 21.22
C LEU A 208 -84.52 9.55 22.24
N GLN A 209 -84.60 10.57 23.11
CA GLN A 209 -85.76 10.79 23.99
C GLN A 209 -87.07 10.96 23.20
N GLN A 210 -87.02 11.67 22.07
CA GLN A 210 -88.19 11.82 21.20
C GLN A 210 -88.59 10.49 20.55
N ALA A 211 -87.63 9.65 20.16
CA ALA A 211 -87.88 8.30 19.66
C ALA A 211 -88.46 7.37 20.75
N ASP A 212 -88.04 7.53 22.01
CA ASP A 212 -88.63 6.83 23.17
C ASP A 212 -90.10 7.22 23.37
N ALA A 213 -90.42 8.52 23.37
CA ALA A 213 -91.79 9.01 23.45
C ALA A 213 -92.66 8.56 22.25
N ALA A 214 -92.10 8.54 21.04
CA ALA A 214 -92.79 8.15 19.82
C ALA A 214 -93.08 6.64 19.69
N LEU A 215 -92.40 5.78 20.47
CA LEU A 215 -92.81 4.38 20.67
C LEU A 215 -93.86 4.23 21.79
N ALA A 216 -93.83 5.08 22.81
CA ALA A 216 -94.79 5.02 23.92
C ALA A 216 -96.18 5.59 23.55
N GLN A 217 -96.25 6.49 22.57
CA GLN A 217 -97.47 7.15 22.12
C GLN A 217 -97.54 7.23 20.59
N ALA A 218 -98.63 6.75 19.99
CA ALA A 218 -98.83 6.74 18.54
C ALA A 218 -98.94 8.15 17.93
N ASP A 219 -99.55 9.11 18.65
CA ASP A 219 -99.74 10.49 18.17
C ASP A 219 -98.50 11.38 18.36
N ALA A 220 -97.44 10.89 19.02
CA ALA A 220 -96.26 11.68 19.31
C ALA A 220 -95.37 11.91 18.06
N PRO A 221 -94.72 13.09 17.93
CA PRO A 221 -93.98 13.46 16.72
C PRO A 221 -92.71 12.61 16.52
N LEU A 222 -92.48 12.17 15.28
CA LEU A 222 -91.31 11.36 14.90
C LEU A 222 -89.98 12.10 15.14
N PRO A 223 -88.90 11.40 15.54
CA PRO A 223 -87.59 11.98 15.79
C PRO A 223 -86.97 12.61 14.52
N SER A 224 -86.02 13.52 14.72
CA SER A 224 -85.28 14.19 13.62
C SER A 224 -84.32 13.27 12.85
N VAL A 225 -84.01 12.09 13.38
CA VAL A 225 -83.13 11.09 12.77
C VAL A 225 -83.95 10.19 11.82
N PRO A 226 -83.70 10.20 10.50
CA PRO A 226 -84.58 9.51 9.53
C PRO A 226 -84.71 8.01 9.77
N VAL A 227 -83.60 7.31 10.06
CA VAL A 227 -83.60 5.84 10.28
C VAL A 227 -84.56 5.45 11.40
N TRP A 228 -84.52 6.17 12.53
CA TRP A 228 -85.40 5.91 13.67
C TRP A 228 -86.85 6.33 13.37
N ALA A 229 -87.04 7.44 12.65
CA ALA A 229 -88.37 7.87 12.22
C ALA A 229 -89.03 6.84 11.29
N ASP A 230 -88.26 6.21 10.41
CA ASP A 230 -88.73 5.18 9.48
C ASP A 230 -89.00 3.84 10.21
N GLU A 231 -88.17 3.44 11.17
CA GLU A 231 -88.43 2.28 12.05
C GLU A 231 -89.73 2.47 12.87
N ILE A 232 -89.93 3.65 13.46
CA ILE A 232 -91.15 3.96 14.21
C ILE A 232 -92.37 4.01 13.26
N ARG A 233 -92.22 4.56 12.05
CA ARG A 233 -93.29 4.61 11.05
C ARG A 233 -93.73 3.21 10.61
N ALA A 234 -92.78 2.30 10.40
CA ALA A 234 -93.06 0.90 10.11
C ALA A 234 -93.80 0.19 11.28
N LEU A 235 -93.42 0.48 12.54
CA LEU A 235 -94.11 -0.05 13.73
C LEU A 235 -95.54 0.51 13.90
N ARG A 236 -95.83 1.71 13.38
CA ARG A 236 -97.18 2.31 13.33
C ARG A 236 -98.03 1.81 12.15
N GLY A 237 -97.45 1.06 11.20
CA GLY A 237 -98.12 0.61 9.97
C GLY A 237 -98.28 1.70 8.91
N GLU A 238 -97.58 2.83 9.06
CA GLU A 238 -97.56 3.95 8.12
C GLU A 238 -96.53 3.69 6.99
N THR A 239 -96.81 4.12 5.76
CA THR A 239 -95.87 3.98 4.63
C THR A 239 -94.76 5.06 4.65
N PRO A 240 -93.53 4.75 4.20
CA PRO A 240 -92.43 5.72 4.20
C PRO A 240 -92.77 6.98 3.39
N ALA A 241 -92.60 8.15 4.03
CA ALA A 241 -92.99 9.43 3.46
C ALA A 241 -91.85 10.05 2.63
N GLU A 242 -92.16 10.45 1.40
CA GLU A 242 -91.23 11.16 0.52
C GLU A 242 -90.89 12.55 1.11
N ALA A 243 -89.62 12.96 1.01
CA ALA A 243 -89.09 14.08 1.79
C ALA A 243 -89.62 15.45 1.32
N VAL A 244 -90.63 15.98 2.00
CA VAL A 244 -91.22 17.30 1.70
C VAL A 244 -90.25 18.44 2.04
N ALA A 245 -89.74 19.11 1.01
CA ALA A 245 -88.85 20.27 1.17
C ALA A 245 -89.57 21.48 1.81
N PRO A 246 -88.90 22.25 2.70
CA PRO A 246 -89.52 23.35 3.42
C PRO A 246 -89.86 24.54 2.50
N ALA A 247 -91.12 24.97 2.52
CA ALA A 247 -91.63 26.06 1.69
C ALA A 247 -91.00 27.42 2.04
N ARG A 248 -90.35 28.06 1.06
CA ARG A 248 -89.79 29.42 1.21
C ARG A 248 -90.88 30.48 0.99
N SER A 249 -91.03 31.39 1.95
CA SER A 249 -92.02 32.47 1.92
C SER A 249 -91.59 33.65 1.05
N ALA A 250 -92.55 34.27 0.35
CA ALA A 250 -92.29 35.33 -0.63
C ALA A 250 -92.36 36.75 -0.01
N LYS A 251 -91.38 37.60 -0.35
CA LYS A 251 -91.35 39.07 -0.16
C LYS A 251 -90.68 39.71 -1.42
N PRO A 252 -90.65 41.05 -1.62
CA PRO A 252 -91.56 41.68 -2.59
C PRO A 252 -90.90 41.98 -3.96
N LYS A 253 -91.66 42.64 -4.85
CA LYS A 253 -91.22 43.01 -6.20
C LYS A 253 -90.16 44.12 -6.19
N MET A 254 -88.98 43.81 -6.71
CA MET A 254 -88.20 44.72 -7.57
C MET A 254 -88.56 44.39 -9.02
N ASP A 255 -88.27 45.22 -10.03
CA ASP A 255 -88.76 44.93 -11.38
C ASP A 255 -88.16 43.64 -11.99
N PRO A 256 -88.89 42.92 -12.85
CA PRO A 256 -88.45 41.62 -13.35
C PRO A 256 -87.32 41.76 -14.38
N ALA A 257 -87.39 42.77 -15.27
CA ALA A 257 -86.40 43.01 -16.32
C ALA A 257 -85.03 43.42 -15.75
N GLU A 258 -84.99 44.34 -14.78
CA GLU A 258 -83.73 44.71 -14.11
C GLU A 258 -83.11 43.54 -13.34
N ARG A 259 -83.95 42.70 -12.71
CA ARG A 259 -83.50 41.46 -12.08
C ARG A 259 -83.04 40.39 -13.07
N GLN A 260 -83.48 40.42 -14.33
CA GLN A 260 -82.96 39.56 -15.39
C GLN A 260 -81.62 40.09 -15.89
N ALA A 261 -81.50 41.38 -16.20
CA ALA A 261 -80.23 42.00 -16.62
C ALA A 261 -79.10 41.84 -15.58
N LEU A 262 -79.41 42.04 -14.28
CA LEU A 262 -78.45 41.81 -13.19
C LEU A 262 -78.04 40.33 -13.05
N ARG A 263 -78.94 39.39 -13.39
CA ARG A 263 -78.63 37.96 -13.42
C ARG A 263 -77.77 37.58 -14.61
N GLU A 264 -78.06 38.10 -15.80
CA GLU A 264 -77.27 37.87 -17.01
C GLU A 264 -75.84 38.42 -16.88
N GLN A 265 -75.69 39.59 -16.27
CA GLN A 265 -74.36 40.13 -15.95
C GLN A 265 -73.63 39.29 -14.89
N ALA A 266 -74.33 38.84 -13.85
CA ALA A 266 -73.78 37.96 -12.82
C ALA A 266 -73.33 36.59 -13.38
N THR A 267 -74.15 35.96 -14.24
CA THR A 267 -73.82 34.66 -14.83
C THR A 267 -72.68 34.76 -15.84
N GLN A 268 -72.65 35.80 -16.68
CA GLN A 268 -71.52 36.05 -17.60
C GLN A 268 -70.19 36.28 -16.87
N ALA A 269 -70.20 37.07 -15.79
CA ALA A 269 -69.01 37.32 -14.98
C ALA A 269 -68.48 36.04 -14.32
N VAL A 270 -69.37 35.23 -13.74
CA VAL A 270 -68.99 33.96 -13.09
C VAL A 270 -68.56 32.90 -14.10
N LEU A 271 -69.26 32.75 -15.23
CA LEU A 271 -68.91 31.81 -16.30
C LEU A 271 -67.49 32.04 -16.85
N LYS A 272 -67.09 33.31 -17.03
CA LYS A 272 -65.76 33.65 -17.54
C LYS A 272 -64.62 33.13 -16.65
N GLU A 273 -64.71 33.35 -15.33
CA GLU A 273 -63.67 32.87 -14.39
C GLU A 273 -63.81 31.38 -14.09
N LEU A 274 -65.03 30.82 -14.18
CA LEU A 274 -65.29 29.38 -14.07
C LEU A 274 -64.64 28.61 -15.22
N GLU A 275 -64.84 29.03 -16.47
CA GLU A 275 -64.19 28.44 -17.63
C GLU A 275 -62.65 28.56 -17.58
N ALA A 276 -62.12 29.64 -17.01
CA ALA A 276 -60.68 29.78 -16.80
C ALA A 276 -60.18 28.76 -15.77
N LEU A 277 -60.90 28.61 -14.64
CA LEU A 277 -60.56 27.62 -13.62
C LEU A 277 -60.64 26.18 -14.15
N GLU A 278 -61.69 25.83 -14.89
CA GLU A 278 -61.88 24.50 -15.47
C GLU A 278 -60.77 24.13 -16.46
N LYS A 279 -60.28 25.09 -17.27
CA LYS A 279 -59.14 24.89 -18.17
C LYS A 279 -57.85 24.62 -17.40
N GLU A 280 -57.52 25.46 -16.41
CA GLU A 280 -56.32 25.28 -15.59
C GLU A 280 -56.37 24.01 -14.70
N VAL A 281 -57.57 23.53 -14.36
CA VAL A 281 -57.82 22.23 -13.70
C VAL A 281 -57.61 21.07 -14.68
N ALA A 282 -58.19 21.14 -15.88
CA ALA A 282 -58.07 20.10 -16.90
C ALA A 282 -56.63 19.95 -17.44
N GLU A 283 -55.89 21.06 -17.54
CA GLU A 283 -54.46 21.09 -17.92
C GLU A 283 -53.54 20.74 -16.72
N GLY A 284 -54.08 20.62 -15.50
CA GLY A 284 -53.37 20.19 -14.30
C GLY A 284 -52.43 21.24 -13.70
N HIS A 285 -52.56 22.50 -14.09
CA HIS A 285 -51.70 23.62 -13.69
C HIS A 285 -51.97 24.10 -12.25
N GLY A 286 -51.61 23.27 -11.25
CA GLY A 286 -51.92 23.50 -9.82
C GLY A 286 -51.50 24.84 -9.19
N LYS A 287 -50.67 25.65 -9.86
CA LYS A 287 -50.41 27.06 -9.47
C LYS A 287 -51.41 28.05 -10.06
N ALA A 288 -51.75 27.87 -11.34
CA ALA A 288 -52.66 28.76 -12.06
C ALA A 288 -54.12 28.49 -11.64
N SER A 289 -54.49 27.22 -11.45
CA SER A 289 -55.81 26.85 -10.90
C SER A 289 -56.03 27.40 -9.48
N ALA A 290 -55.00 27.47 -8.63
CA ALA A 290 -55.10 28.13 -7.33
C ALA A 290 -55.41 29.64 -7.46
N GLY A 291 -54.74 30.33 -8.40
CA GLY A 291 -54.99 31.74 -8.70
C GLY A 291 -56.39 31.99 -9.29
N ALA A 292 -56.79 31.20 -10.28
CA ALA A 292 -58.14 31.23 -10.86
C ALA A 292 -59.22 30.91 -9.81
N ALA A 293 -58.95 30.00 -8.86
CA ALA A 293 -59.87 29.70 -7.76
C ALA A 293 -59.97 30.83 -6.74
N THR A 294 -58.99 31.73 -6.61
CA THR A 294 -59.20 33.01 -5.91
C THR A 294 -60.03 33.99 -6.74
N ALA A 295 -59.72 34.17 -8.03
CA ALA A 295 -60.48 35.07 -8.92
C ALA A 295 -61.97 34.72 -8.96
N LEU A 296 -62.30 33.44 -9.16
CA LEU A 296 -63.68 32.94 -9.12
C LEU A 296 -64.33 33.20 -7.75
N ARG A 297 -63.65 32.94 -6.63
CA ARG A 297 -64.17 33.26 -5.28
C ARG A 297 -64.40 34.76 -5.06
N ASP A 298 -63.61 35.62 -5.68
CA ASP A 298 -63.80 37.08 -5.59
C ASP A 298 -64.99 37.58 -6.43
N VAL A 299 -65.21 37.02 -7.63
CA VAL A 299 -66.42 37.28 -8.43
C VAL A 299 -67.68 36.71 -7.75
N LEU A 300 -67.58 35.59 -7.05
CA LEU A 300 -68.69 35.04 -6.27
C LEU A 300 -69.09 35.91 -5.07
N LYS A 301 -68.16 36.65 -4.45
CA LYS A 301 -68.49 37.61 -3.38
C LYS A 301 -69.39 38.75 -3.86
N THR A 302 -69.25 39.19 -5.11
CA THR A 302 -70.06 40.27 -5.70
C THR A 302 -71.32 39.77 -6.40
N HIS A 303 -71.26 38.62 -7.10
CA HIS A 303 -72.34 38.16 -7.98
C HIS A 303 -73.11 36.92 -7.49
N GLY A 304 -72.58 36.15 -6.52
CA GLY A 304 -73.14 34.85 -6.11
C GLY A 304 -74.60 34.90 -5.62
N ARG A 305 -75.07 36.05 -5.11
CA ARG A 305 -76.46 36.23 -4.66
C ARG A 305 -77.50 36.21 -5.81
N HIS A 306 -77.05 36.19 -7.06
CA HIS A 306 -77.89 36.24 -8.26
C HIS A 306 -77.76 35.00 -9.15
N LEU A 307 -76.97 33.99 -8.77
CA LEU A 307 -76.77 32.79 -9.56
C LEU A 307 -78.01 31.88 -9.62
N ASP A 308 -77.94 30.92 -10.55
CA ASP A 308 -78.90 29.84 -10.73
C ASP A 308 -78.34 28.53 -10.12
N PRO A 309 -79.16 27.65 -9.51
CA PRO A 309 -78.67 26.46 -8.81
C PRO A 309 -77.80 25.52 -9.67
N ALA A 310 -78.03 25.44 -10.98
CA ALA A 310 -77.22 24.61 -11.88
C ALA A 310 -75.82 25.22 -12.16
N LEU A 311 -75.67 26.53 -11.97
CA LEU A 311 -74.39 27.22 -12.05
C LEU A 311 -73.64 27.16 -10.71
N ASP A 312 -74.36 27.30 -9.59
CA ASP A 312 -73.80 27.15 -8.24
C ASP A 312 -73.17 25.76 -8.03
N THR A 313 -73.79 24.67 -8.50
CA THR A 313 -73.22 23.31 -8.40
C THR A 313 -71.93 23.16 -9.20
N ARG A 314 -71.92 23.54 -10.48
CA ARG A 314 -70.71 23.50 -11.33
C ARG A 314 -69.56 24.36 -10.77
N VAL A 315 -69.88 25.50 -10.17
CA VAL A 315 -68.93 26.33 -9.43
C VAL A 315 -68.32 25.61 -8.22
N HIS A 316 -69.13 24.90 -7.43
CA HIS A 316 -68.63 24.11 -6.30
C HIS A 316 -67.77 22.93 -6.76
N GLU A 317 -68.14 22.24 -7.84
CA GLU A 317 -67.37 21.15 -8.43
C GLU A 317 -65.99 21.63 -8.89
N ALA A 318 -65.92 22.73 -9.67
CA ALA A 318 -64.66 23.29 -10.14
C ALA A 318 -63.75 23.80 -9.00
N LEU A 319 -64.33 24.47 -7.98
CA LEU A 319 -63.58 24.90 -6.79
C LEU A 319 -63.09 23.74 -5.93
N THR A 320 -63.81 22.61 -5.91
CA THR A 320 -63.40 21.39 -5.20
C THR A 320 -62.26 20.70 -5.94
N ALA A 321 -62.40 20.45 -7.25
CA ALA A 321 -61.35 19.85 -8.08
C ALA A 321 -60.05 20.66 -8.07
N ALA A 322 -60.14 22.00 -8.05
CA ALA A 322 -58.98 22.87 -7.88
C ALA A 322 -58.30 22.72 -6.51
N GLY A 323 -59.10 22.58 -5.44
CA GLY A 323 -58.60 22.32 -4.08
C GLY A 323 -57.92 20.96 -3.94
N GLU A 324 -58.47 19.92 -4.58
CA GLU A 324 -57.87 18.58 -4.64
C GLU A 324 -56.53 18.60 -5.41
N LEU A 325 -56.46 19.27 -6.56
CA LEU A 325 -55.22 19.46 -7.31
C LEU A 325 -54.15 20.16 -6.46
N GLU A 326 -54.51 21.22 -5.73
CA GLU A 326 -53.57 21.91 -4.85
C GLU A 326 -53.12 21.00 -3.68
N GLY A 327 -54.04 20.22 -3.12
CA GLY A 327 -53.74 19.19 -2.10
C GLY A 327 -52.75 18.14 -2.61
N TRP A 328 -52.97 17.59 -3.81
CA TRP A 328 -52.08 16.63 -4.45
C TRP A 328 -50.69 17.23 -4.76
N GLN A 329 -50.61 18.48 -5.21
CA GLN A 329 -49.33 19.16 -5.45
C GLN A 329 -48.57 19.40 -4.13
N ARG A 330 -49.26 19.86 -3.07
CA ARG A 330 -48.67 20.00 -1.72
C ARG A 330 -48.17 18.66 -1.18
N TRP A 331 -48.95 17.59 -1.32
CA TRP A 331 -48.55 16.23 -0.91
C TRP A 331 -47.34 15.72 -1.70
N ARG A 332 -47.31 15.87 -3.04
CA ARG A 332 -46.15 15.50 -3.86
C ARG A 332 -44.90 16.31 -3.51
N ALA A 333 -45.03 17.60 -3.21
CA ALA A 333 -43.92 18.42 -2.74
C ALA A 333 -43.39 17.95 -1.37
N ASP A 334 -44.27 17.56 -0.44
CA ASP A 334 -43.86 17.00 0.85
C ASP A 334 -43.27 15.58 0.76
N GLN A 335 -43.68 14.76 -0.22
CA GLN A 335 -42.99 13.50 -0.54
C GLN A 335 -41.57 13.77 -1.06
N LEU A 336 -41.40 14.70 -2.00
CA LEU A 336 -40.07 15.10 -2.51
C LEU A 336 -39.17 15.70 -1.41
N ARG A 337 -39.73 16.50 -0.49
CA ARG A 337 -39.02 16.99 0.71
C ARG A 337 -38.61 15.85 1.64
N GLN A 338 -39.44 14.81 1.81
CA GLN A 338 -39.09 13.61 2.59
C GLN A 338 -38.01 12.75 1.90
N GLU A 339 -38.05 12.61 0.58
CA GLU A 339 -36.95 11.99 -0.18
C GLU A 339 -35.63 12.76 -0.01
N LEU A 340 -35.67 14.09 -0.11
CA LEU A 340 -34.48 14.93 0.07
C LEU A 340 -33.95 14.86 1.51
N LEU A 341 -34.83 14.75 2.50
CA LEU A 341 -34.46 14.47 3.89
C LEU A 341 -33.73 13.12 4.01
N GLY A 342 -34.30 12.05 3.46
CA GLY A 342 -33.68 10.71 3.49
C GLY A 342 -32.32 10.68 2.77
N LYS A 343 -32.23 11.34 1.60
CA LYS A 343 -30.97 11.49 0.85
C LYS A 343 -29.93 12.31 1.62
N ALA A 344 -30.33 13.34 2.37
CA ALA A 344 -29.44 14.12 3.23
C ALA A 344 -28.96 13.33 4.46
N GLN A 345 -29.84 12.51 5.07
CA GLN A 345 -29.49 11.62 6.17
C GLN A 345 -28.50 10.54 5.72
N ALA A 346 -28.72 9.91 4.55
CA ALA A 346 -27.85 8.86 3.99
C ALA A 346 -26.44 9.32 3.56
N LEU A 347 -26.13 10.61 3.62
CA LEU A 347 -24.74 11.10 3.53
C LEU A 347 -23.90 10.69 4.76
N LEU A 348 -24.54 10.33 5.87
CA LEU A 348 -23.93 9.80 7.08
C LEU A 348 -24.44 8.38 7.32
N GLY A 349 -23.53 7.47 7.66
CA GLY A 349 -23.88 6.13 8.12
C GLY A 349 -24.51 6.13 9.52
N PRO A 350 -24.96 4.97 10.02
CA PRO A 350 -25.54 4.86 11.36
C PRO A 350 -24.59 5.39 12.46
N ASP A 351 -23.30 5.14 12.33
CA ASP A 351 -22.24 5.60 13.25
C ASP A 351 -21.81 7.06 13.01
N LYS A 352 -22.61 7.84 12.26
CA LYS A 352 -22.32 9.22 11.79
C LYS A 352 -21.02 9.38 11.00
N GLN A 353 -20.47 8.29 10.46
CA GLN A 353 -19.32 8.35 9.54
C GLN A 353 -19.76 8.77 8.13
N PRO A 354 -18.96 9.55 7.39
CA PRO A 354 -19.30 9.96 6.03
C PRO A 354 -19.33 8.76 5.08
N THR A 355 -20.44 8.57 4.35
CA THR A 355 -20.57 7.45 3.40
C THR A 355 -19.74 7.65 2.12
N MET A 356 -19.29 8.88 1.87
CA MET A 356 -18.57 9.30 0.66
C MET A 356 -17.43 10.26 1.01
N GLY A 357 -16.36 10.25 0.21
CA GLY A 357 -15.21 11.15 0.39
C GLY A 357 -15.58 12.64 0.30
N GLY A 358 -14.92 13.48 1.13
CA GLY A 358 -15.35 14.84 1.45
C GLY A 358 -15.70 15.75 0.26
N ARG A 359 -14.96 15.68 -0.86
CA ARG A 359 -15.30 16.44 -2.08
C ARG A 359 -16.66 16.03 -2.69
N LYS A 360 -16.91 14.72 -2.84
CA LYS A 360 -18.19 14.22 -3.36
C LYS A 360 -19.34 14.59 -2.41
N MET A 361 -19.07 14.57 -1.11
CA MET A 361 -20.03 14.95 -0.07
C MET A 361 -20.35 16.46 -0.10
N GLN A 362 -19.35 17.32 -0.36
CA GLN A 362 -19.54 18.75 -0.60
C GLN A 362 -20.41 19.01 -1.85
N GLU A 363 -20.11 18.31 -2.94
CA GLU A 363 -20.86 18.41 -4.21
C GLU A 363 -22.31 17.90 -4.04
N ALA A 364 -22.53 16.80 -3.30
CA ALA A 364 -23.86 16.28 -2.96
C ALA A 364 -24.65 17.23 -2.04
N LEU A 365 -24.03 17.83 -1.03
CA LEU A 365 -24.67 18.84 -0.17
C LEU A 365 -25.10 20.08 -0.97
N ARG A 366 -24.31 20.49 -1.98
CA ARG A 366 -24.69 21.56 -2.91
C ARG A 366 -25.93 21.16 -3.72
N GLN A 367 -25.91 19.96 -4.32
CA GLN A 367 -27.03 19.44 -5.11
C GLN A 367 -28.33 19.28 -4.30
N LEU A 368 -28.26 18.79 -3.06
CA LEU A 368 -29.42 18.64 -2.19
C LEU A 368 -30.04 20.00 -1.82
N ARG A 369 -29.22 21.00 -1.48
CA ARG A 369 -29.70 22.38 -1.19
C ARG A 369 -30.30 23.04 -2.43
N GLU A 370 -29.72 22.80 -3.59
CA GLU A 370 -30.24 23.28 -4.88
C GLU A 370 -31.57 22.59 -5.25
N ALA A 371 -31.67 21.27 -5.10
CA ALA A 371 -32.89 20.50 -5.31
C ALA A 371 -34.02 20.92 -4.36
N TRP A 372 -33.73 21.10 -3.06
CA TRP A 372 -34.71 21.63 -2.09
C TRP A 372 -35.24 23.00 -2.53
N LYS A 373 -34.36 23.90 -2.98
CA LYS A 373 -34.76 25.21 -3.51
C LYS A 373 -35.65 25.10 -4.75
N GLN A 374 -35.48 24.07 -5.60
CA GLN A 374 -36.42 23.83 -6.71
C GLN A 374 -37.78 23.33 -6.20
N THR A 375 -37.83 22.43 -5.21
CA THR A 375 -39.10 21.96 -4.62
C THR A 375 -39.85 23.06 -3.88
N ASP A 376 -39.16 23.96 -3.17
CA ASP A 376 -39.79 25.09 -2.46
C ASP A 376 -40.20 26.27 -3.36
N GLN A 377 -39.79 26.31 -4.64
CA GLN A 377 -40.20 27.36 -5.59
C GLN A 377 -41.67 27.24 -6.05
N GLY A 378 -42.48 26.35 -5.46
CA GLY A 378 -43.85 26.14 -5.94
C GLY A 378 -44.93 25.66 -4.97
N GLY A 379 -44.67 25.58 -3.67
CA GLY A 379 -45.70 25.24 -2.67
C GLY A 379 -45.46 25.97 -1.34
N LEU A 380 -46.44 25.92 -0.43
CA LEU A 380 -46.26 26.50 0.90
C LEU A 380 -45.07 25.85 1.62
N PRO A 381 -44.21 26.61 2.34
CA PRO A 381 -43.01 26.05 2.97
C PRO A 381 -43.33 25.11 4.14
N ASN A 382 -42.88 23.86 4.06
CA ASN A 382 -42.95 22.93 5.20
C ASN A 382 -41.75 23.16 6.14
N HIS A 383 -41.88 24.15 7.02
CA HIS A 383 -40.81 24.54 7.96
C HIS A 383 -40.35 23.40 8.89
N ALA A 384 -41.20 22.40 9.16
CA ALA A 384 -40.84 21.25 10.00
C ALA A 384 -39.91 20.28 9.26
N LEU A 385 -40.21 19.95 8.00
CA LEU A 385 -39.30 19.17 7.15
C LEU A 385 -38.01 19.94 6.85
N TRP A 386 -38.10 21.26 6.57
CA TRP A 386 -36.92 22.10 6.32
C TRP A 386 -35.95 22.12 7.51
N LYS A 387 -36.43 22.29 8.75
CA LYS A 387 -35.59 22.24 9.96
C LYS A 387 -34.85 20.89 10.09
N LYS A 388 -35.53 19.77 9.81
CA LYS A 388 -34.91 18.43 9.85
C LYS A 388 -33.86 18.26 8.74
N PHE A 389 -34.13 18.78 7.54
CA PHE A 389 -33.23 18.73 6.40
C PHE A 389 -31.98 19.60 6.61
N ASP A 390 -32.12 20.85 7.06
CA ASP A 390 -30.97 21.72 7.31
C ASP A 390 -30.12 21.23 8.49
N ALA A 391 -30.73 20.63 9.52
CA ALA A 391 -30.00 19.94 10.59
C ALA A 391 -29.16 18.76 10.05
N ALA A 392 -29.74 17.90 9.21
CA ALA A 392 -29.01 16.79 8.57
C ALA A 392 -27.89 17.30 7.65
N CYS A 393 -28.16 18.29 6.80
CA CYS A 393 -27.13 18.92 5.96
C CYS A 393 -26.02 19.60 6.78
N THR A 394 -26.35 20.22 7.91
CA THR A 394 -25.39 20.88 8.80
C THR A 394 -24.55 19.87 9.58
N GLU A 395 -25.12 18.73 9.98
CA GLU A 395 -24.33 17.63 10.57
C GLU A 395 -23.40 16.99 9.54
N ALA A 396 -23.89 16.70 8.33
CA ALA A 396 -23.08 16.22 7.22
C ALA A 396 -21.95 17.21 6.83
N TYR A 397 -22.21 18.52 6.85
CA TYR A 397 -21.21 19.54 6.55
C TYR A 397 -20.02 19.54 7.53
N LYS A 398 -20.19 19.10 8.79
CA LYS A 398 -19.08 19.02 9.77
C LYS A 398 -17.96 18.09 9.31
N THR A 399 -18.29 16.98 8.66
CA THR A 399 -17.29 16.05 8.11
C THR A 399 -16.54 16.64 6.91
N VAL A 400 -17.25 17.38 6.05
CA VAL A 400 -16.66 18.15 4.95
C VAL A 400 -15.73 19.24 5.48
N GLN A 401 -16.13 19.94 6.54
CA GLN A 401 -15.30 20.95 7.19
C GLN A 401 -14.04 20.32 7.81
N ALA A 402 -14.15 19.20 8.53
CA ALA A 402 -13.01 18.48 9.08
C ALA A 402 -12.03 18.01 7.98
N TRP A 403 -12.54 17.51 6.85
CA TRP A 403 -11.74 17.15 5.68
C TRP A 403 -11.06 18.38 5.03
N LEU A 404 -11.76 19.51 4.90
CA LEU A 404 -11.16 20.76 4.39
C LEU A 404 -10.07 21.30 5.33
N ASP A 405 -10.23 21.15 6.64
CA ASP A 405 -9.24 21.57 7.62
C ASP A 405 -8.03 20.61 7.70
N GLN A 406 -8.24 19.30 7.51
CA GLN A 406 -7.16 18.33 7.26
C GLN A 406 -6.37 18.68 6.00
N LEU A 407 -7.04 18.98 4.88
CA LEU A 407 -6.38 19.33 3.61
C LEU A 407 -5.58 20.64 3.70
N LYS A 408 -6.03 21.61 4.51
CA LYS A 408 -5.23 22.80 4.89
C LYS A 408 -4.00 22.43 5.73
N GLN A 409 -4.14 21.52 6.70
CA GLN A 409 -3.02 21.05 7.54
C GLN A 409 -1.99 20.29 6.70
N GLU A 410 -2.40 19.39 5.81
CA GLU A 410 -1.53 18.65 4.89
C GLU A 410 -0.75 19.58 3.96
N THR A 411 -1.42 20.56 3.33
CA THR A 411 -0.75 21.52 2.45
C THR A 411 0.16 22.48 3.21
N ALA A 412 -0.18 22.87 4.44
CA ALA A 412 0.70 23.63 5.33
C ALA A 412 1.94 22.80 5.74
N ALA A 413 1.76 21.52 6.08
CA ALA A 413 2.85 20.60 6.43
C ALA A 413 3.78 20.31 5.24
N GLN A 414 3.25 20.20 4.02
CA GLN A 414 4.06 20.09 2.81
C GLN A 414 4.82 21.39 2.51
N LYS A 415 4.25 22.57 2.82
CA LYS A 415 4.96 23.86 2.69
C LYS A 415 6.08 23.97 3.73
N SER A 416 5.84 23.60 4.98
CA SER A 416 6.86 23.62 6.02
C SER A 416 7.96 22.59 5.79
N GLN A 417 7.63 21.36 5.35
CA GLN A 417 8.63 20.34 4.99
C GLN A 417 9.53 20.82 3.85
N ARG A 418 8.98 21.49 2.83
CA ARG A 418 9.76 22.04 1.71
C ARG A 418 10.64 23.23 2.13
N LEU A 419 10.18 24.07 3.05
CA LEU A 419 10.99 25.14 3.66
C LEU A 419 12.10 24.56 4.54
N GLN A 420 11.79 23.57 5.38
CA GLN A 420 12.79 22.85 6.18
C GLN A 420 13.87 22.23 5.30
N LEU A 421 13.50 21.60 4.18
CA LEU A 421 14.48 21.03 3.24
C LEU A 421 15.38 22.08 2.59
N ILE A 422 14.90 23.31 2.38
CA ILE A 422 15.71 24.44 1.89
C ILE A 422 16.72 24.88 2.96
N GLU A 423 16.30 25.00 4.22
CA GLU A 423 17.21 25.36 5.33
C GLU A 423 18.19 24.23 5.69
N GLU A 424 17.76 22.96 5.60
CA GLU A 424 18.65 21.79 5.72
C GLU A 424 19.77 21.82 4.67
N VAL A 425 19.43 22.09 3.39
CA VAL A 425 20.43 22.20 2.33
C VAL A 425 21.39 23.36 2.61
N LYS A 426 20.90 24.54 3.03
CA LYS A 426 21.77 25.68 3.41
C LYS A 426 22.69 25.37 4.59
N ALA A 427 22.18 24.72 5.64
CA ALA A 427 22.98 24.31 6.78
C ALA A 427 24.05 23.26 6.37
N TRP A 428 23.66 22.34 5.49
CA TRP A 428 24.55 21.34 4.92
C TRP A 428 25.66 21.94 4.04
N THR A 429 25.39 22.98 3.25
CA THR A 429 26.44 23.63 2.43
C THR A 429 27.50 24.29 3.30
N LEU A 430 27.10 24.92 4.41
CA LEU A 430 28.01 25.54 5.37
C LEU A 430 28.84 24.48 6.10
N ALA A 431 28.23 23.38 6.53
CA ALA A 431 28.93 22.27 7.19
C ALA A 431 29.96 21.56 6.27
N HIS A 432 29.72 21.55 4.95
CA HIS A 432 30.60 20.90 3.97
C HIS A 432 31.49 21.88 3.18
N ALA A 433 31.59 23.13 3.63
CA ALA A 433 32.41 24.17 2.99
C ALA A 433 33.90 23.78 2.85
N GLU A 434 34.45 23.00 3.80
CA GLU A 434 35.83 22.51 3.79
C GLU A 434 35.95 21.02 3.40
N GLY A 435 34.82 20.31 3.25
CA GLY A 435 34.80 18.87 2.99
C GLY A 435 35.24 18.50 1.57
N ASN A 436 36.00 17.40 1.43
CA ASN A 436 36.54 16.93 0.15
C ASN A 436 36.09 15.50 -0.26
N ASP A 437 35.16 14.86 0.47
CA ASP A 437 34.50 13.63 -0.03
C ASP A 437 33.41 13.98 -1.05
N TRP A 438 33.85 14.17 -2.29
CA TRP A 438 32.99 14.46 -3.44
C TRP A 438 31.96 13.35 -3.72
N ARG A 439 32.19 12.10 -3.26
CA ARG A 439 31.26 10.98 -3.46
C ARG A 439 30.18 10.93 -2.39
N ALA A 440 30.47 11.28 -1.13
CA ALA A 440 29.43 11.56 -0.14
C ALA A 440 28.58 12.75 -0.58
N GLN A 441 29.21 13.89 -0.90
CA GLN A 441 28.51 15.12 -1.29
C GLN A 441 27.60 14.92 -2.51
N ALA A 442 28.06 14.25 -3.57
CA ALA A 442 27.23 13.96 -4.74
C ALA A 442 25.98 13.13 -4.38
N ARG A 443 26.13 12.08 -3.55
CA ARG A 443 25.00 11.24 -3.09
C ARG A 443 24.01 12.05 -2.25
N GLU A 444 24.49 12.89 -1.35
CA GLU A 444 23.64 13.69 -0.46
C GLU A 444 22.87 14.77 -1.23
N ILE A 445 23.50 15.46 -2.19
CA ILE A 445 22.83 16.40 -3.11
C ILE A 445 21.73 15.70 -3.94
N HIS A 446 21.97 14.46 -4.38
CA HIS A 446 20.93 13.65 -5.05
C HIS A 446 19.80 13.25 -4.10
N LEU A 447 20.09 12.85 -2.86
CA LEU A 447 19.08 12.51 -1.84
C LEU A 447 18.23 13.72 -1.44
N PHE A 448 18.82 14.91 -1.29
CA PHE A 448 18.07 16.16 -1.11
C PHE A 448 17.14 16.41 -2.31
N SER A 449 17.62 16.18 -3.53
CA SER A 449 16.81 16.30 -4.76
C SER A 449 15.67 15.29 -4.87
N GLU A 450 15.83 14.09 -4.30
CA GLU A 450 14.77 13.09 -4.19
C GLU A 450 13.74 13.46 -3.11
N ARG A 451 14.20 13.90 -1.93
CA ARG A 451 13.33 14.43 -0.86
C ARG A 451 12.48 15.60 -1.37
N TRP A 452 13.03 16.50 -2.19
CA TRP A 452 12.25 17.60 -2.78
C TRP A 452 11.19 17.12 -3.80
N ARG A 453 11.49 16.09 -4.58
CA ARG A 453 10.49 15.49 -5.48
C ARG A 453 9.37 14.81 -4.69
N ASN A 454 9.71 14.15 -3.59
CA ASN A 454 8.79 13.33 -2.80
C ASN A 454 7.97 14.12 -1.74
N ALA A 455 8.29 15.39 -1.47
CA ALA A 455 7.64 16.24 -0.46
C ALA A 455 6.24 16.78 -0.85
N GLY A 456 5.37 15.93 -1.41
CA GLY A 456 3.95 16.23 -1.69
C GLY A 456 3.67 17.28 -2.77
N HIS A 457 2.39 17.57 -2.99
CA HIS A 457 1.87 18.50 -3.99
C HIS A 457 1.35 19.80 -3.35
N LEU A 458 2.06 20.90 -3.57
CA LEU A 458 1.59 22.25 -3.22
C LEU A 458 0.72 22.86 -4.33
N SER A 459 -0.01 23.91 -3.96
CA SER A 459 -0.65 24.80 -4.94
C SER A 459 0.41 25.50 -5.79
N GLU A 460 0.09 25.73 -7.07
CA GLU A 460 1.01 26.26 -8.08
C GLU A 460 1.70 27.57 -7.63
N LYS A 461 0.96 28.50 -7.03
CA LYS A 461 1.50 29.76 -6.49
C LYS A 461 2.53 29.55 -5.39
N ALA A 462 2.27 28.64 -4.45
CA ALA A 462 3.21 28.33 -3.35
C ALA A 462 4.41 27.51 -3.84
N TYR A 463 4.24 26.69 -4.87
CA TYR A 463 5.36 25.98 -5.49
C TYR A 463 6.26 26.96 -6.27
N ALA A 464 5.68 27.88 -7.05
CA ALA A 464 6.41 28.91 -7.79
C ALA A 464 7.19 29.87 -6.88
N GLU A 465 6.69 30.16 -5.68
CA GLU A 465 7.39 30.93 -4.63
C GLU A 465 8.64 30.19 -4.10
N LEU A 466 8.54 28.88 -3.86
CA LEU A 466 9.60 28.08 -3.24
C LEU A 466 10.60 27.49 -4.24
N GLN A 467 10.19 27.21 -5.47
CA GLN A 467 11.05 26.62 -6.51
C GLN A 467 12.34 27.43 -6.81
N PRO A 468 12.35 28.78 -6.91
CA PRO A 468 13.60 29.53 -7.10
C PRO A 468 14.51 29.47 -5.87
N GLN A 469 13.93 29.50 -4.66
CA GLN A 469 14.69 29.39 -3.40
C GLN A 469 15.37 28.02 -3.29
N TRP A 470 14.65 26.96 -3.63
CA TRP A 470 15.19 25.60 -3.74
C TRP A 470 16.31 25.49 -4.78
N LYS A 471 16.11 26.01 -6.00
CA LYS A 471 17.13 26.03 -7.06
C LYS A 471 18.40 26.74 -6.60
N ALA A 472 18.28 27.90 -5.95
CA ALA A 472 19.42 28.64 -5.42
C ALA A 472 20.18 27.85 -4.35
N ALA A 473 19.47 27.23 -3.39
CA ALA A 473 20.08 26.43 -2.33
C ALA A 473 20.84 25.20 -2.87
N ILE A 474 20.23 24.43 -3.79
CA ILE A 474 20.89 23.26 -4.40
C ILE A 474 22.03 23.64 -5.35
N HIS A 475 21.92 24.74 -6.10
CA HIS A 475 23.03 25.23 -6.92
C HIS A 475 24.23 25.67 -6.05
N ALA A 476 23.98 26.33 -4.91
CA ALA A 476 25.02 26.62 -3.93
C ALA A 476 25.66 25.35 -3.34
N ALA A 477 24.86 24.30 -3.09
CA ALA A 477 25.34 23.00 -2.63
C ALA A 477 26.22 22.29 -3.66
N ALA A 478 25.83 22.31 -4.93
CA ALA A 478 26.56 21.70 -6.03
C ALA A 478 27.82 22.48 -6.44
N GLY A 479 27.90 23.79 -6.19
CA GLY A 479 28.93 24.68 -6.75
C GLY A 479 30.39 24.23 -6.50
N ARG A 480 30.74 23.77 -5.30
CA ARG A 480 32.11 23.25 -5.02
C ARG A 480 32.38 21.93 -5.76
N LEU A 481 31.42 21.00 -5.73
CA LEU A 481 31.50 19.73 -6.44
C LEU A 481 31.65 19.94 -7.96
N GLU A 482 30.81 20.79 -8.56
CA GLU A 482 30.91 21.13 -9.98
C GLU A 482 32.27 21.75 -10.34
N THR A 483 32.84 22.58 -9.46
CA THR A 483 34.16 23.19 -9.67
C THR A 483 35.25 22.12 -9.64
N ALA A 484 35.24 21.23 -8.64
CA ALA A 484 36.15 20.09 -8.57
C ALA A 484 36.00 19.13 -9.78
N GLN A 485 34.78 18.94 -10.29
CA GLN A 485 34.51 18.16 -11.51
C GLN A 485 35.06 18.84 -12.77
N LYS A 486 34.96 20.17 -12.89
CA LYS A 486 35.54 20.95 -14.00
C LYS A 486 37.07 20.87 -13.97
N GLU A 487 37.70 21.05 -12.81
CA GLU A 487 39.14 20.85 -12.61
C GLU A 487 39.59 19.41 -12.93
N SER A 488 38.88 18.39 -12.41
CA SER A 488 39.21 16.98 -12.66
C SER A 488 39.11 16.63 -14.15
N THR A 489 38.12 17.19 -14.83
CA THR A 489 37.99 17.08 -16.28
C THR A 489 39.20 17.67 -16.99
N GLN A 490 39.69 18.84 -16.58
CA GLN A 490 40.92 19.44 -17.14
C GLN A 490 42.17 18.58 -16.88
N ARG A 491 42.34 18.04 -15.65
CA ARG A 491 43.45 17.11 -15.32
C ARG A 491 43.41 15.85 -16.18
N ARG A 492 42.23 15.28 -16.43
CA ARG A 492 42.06 14.12 -17.33
C ARG A 492 42.39 14.45 -18.79
N HIS A 493 42.10 15.67 -19.27
CA HIS A 493 42.58 16.10 -20.59
C HIS A 493 44.10 16.25 -20.64
N ALA A 494 44.76 16.76 -19.59
CA ALA A 494 46.22 16.78 -19.53
C ALA A 494 46.82 15.36 -19.58
N LEU A 495 46.24 14.40 -18.85
CA LEU A 495 46.63 12.99 -18.91
C LEU A 495 46.39 12.35 -20.29
N ILE A 496 45.40 12.82 -21.07
CA ILE A 496 45.19 12.41 -22.47
C ILE A 496 46.31 12.92 -23.38
N GLU A 497 46.80 14.16 -23.21
CA GLU A 497 47.94 14.66 -23.98
C GLU A 497 49.25 13.96 -23.57
N GLU A 498 49.46 13.66 -22.27
CA GLU A 498 50.55 12.77 -21.82
C GLU A 498 50.45 11.38 -22.46
N ALA A 499 49.25 10.80 -22.58
CA ALA A 499 49.02 9.49 -23.21
C ALA A 499 49.35 9.50 -24.71
N LYS A 500 48.95 10.55 -25.44
CA LYS A 500 49.31 10.75 -26.85
C LYS A 500 50.82 10.85 -27.04
N ALA A 501 51.50 11.67 -26.23
CA ALA A 501 52.95 11.82 -26.29
C ALA A 501 53.70 10.50 -26.02
N LEU A 502 53.25 9.72 -25.04
CA LEU A 502 53.82 8.40 -24.75
C LEU A 502 53.48 7.33 -25.81
N GLY A 503 52.31 7.41 -26.45
CA GLY A 503 51.91 6.52 -27.55
C GLY A 503 52.61 6.82 -28.88
N ALA A 504 53.01 8.08 -29.11
CA ALA A 504 53.78 8.51 -30.28
C ALA A 504 55.29 8.19 -30.17
N ALA A 505 55.80 7.91 -28.96
CA ALA A 505 57.21 7.61 -28.74
C ALA A 505 57.66 6.32 -29.48
N PRO A 506 58.87 6.29 -30.08
CA PRO A 506 59.34 5.15 -30.87
C PRO A 506 59.62 3.89 -30.05
N GLN A 507 59.77 4.00 -28.72
CA GLN A 507 59.99 2.87 -27.83
C GLN A 507 59.04 2.94 -26.62
N LEU A 508 58.10 1.99 -26.55
CA LEU A 508 57.02 1.97 -25.56
C LEU A 508 57.54 1.70 -24.13
N ARG A 509 57.67 2.76 -23.33
CA ARG A 509 58.06 2.72 -21.91
C ARG A 509 56.91 2.23 -21.02
N ILE A 510 56.85 0.91 -20.82
CA ILE A 510 55.80 0.23 -20.04
C ILE A 510 55.57 0.88 -18.66
N ASP A 511 56.64 1.26 -17.93
CA ASP A 511 56.49 1.79 -16.58
C ASP A 511 56.00 3.25 -16.54
N ALA A 512 56.22 4.02 -17.61
CA ALA A 512 55.59 5.33 -17.78
C ALA A 512 54.08 5.17 -18.03
N VAL A 513 53.68 4.18 -18.84
CA VAL A 513 52.26 3.84 -19.06
C VAL A 513 51.59 3.39 -17.76
N LYS A 514 52.24 2.55 -16.94
CA LYS A 514 51.74 2.16 -15.61
C LYS A 514 51.55 3.38 -14.70
N ALA A 515 52.54 4.27 -14.63
CA ALA A 515 52.45 5.47 -13.80
C ALA A 515 51.31 6.41 -14.25
N LEU A 516 51.12 6.55 -15.57
CA LEU A 516 50.03 7.33 -16.13
C LEU A 516 48.65 6.71 -15.83
N GLN A 517 48.51 5.39 -15.97
CA GLN A 517 47.30 4.65 -15.58
C GLN A 517 47.00 4.77 -14.09
N GLN A 518 48.01 4.78 -13.22
CA GLN A 518 47.85 5.01 -11.78
C GLN A 518 47.38 6.44 -11.47
N ARG A 519 47.94 7.47 -12.12
CA ARG A 519 47.46 8.86 -12.02
C ARG A 519 46.00 8.98 -12.46
N TRP A 520 45.65 8.37 -13.59
CA TRP A 520 44.27 8.33 -14.08
C TRP A 520 43.33 7.67 -13.07
N GLN A 521 43.72 6.52 -12.52
CA GLN A 521 42.94 5.80 -11.52
C GLN A 521 42.75 6.62 -10.24
N GLN A 522 43.78 7.36 -9.80
CA GLN A 522 43.69 8.24 -8.64
C GLN A 522 42.72 9.41 -8.89
N GLU A 523 42.81 10.09 -10.02
CA GLU A 523 41.91 11.20 -10.37
C GLU A 523 40.45 10.73 -10.55
N ALA A 524 40.25 9.55 -11.15
CA ALA A 524 38.94 8.90 -11.26
C ALA A 524 38.40 8.36 -9.91
N GLN A 525 39.28 8.08 -8.94
CA GLN A 525 38.87 7.70 -7.58
C GLN A 525 38.58 8.90 -6.68
N ALA A 526 39.26 10.03 -6.88
CA ALA A 526 39.07 11.24 -6.09
C ALA A 526 37.77 11.98 -6.44
N VAL A 527 37.51 12.24 -7.73
CA VAL A 527 36.37 13.06 -8.17
C VAL A 527 35.40 12.22 -9.03
N PRO A 528 34.13 12.06 -8.63
CA PRO A 528 33.13 11.40 -9.45
C PRO A 528 32.70 12.31 -10.61
N LEU A 529 32.72 11.78 -11.84
CA LEU A 529 32.11 12.39 -13.02
C LEU A 529 30.85 11.61 -13.45
N ASP A 530 30.10 12.11 -14.43
CA ASP A 530 29.10 11.30 -15.12
C ASP A 530 29.77 10.11 -15.82
N ARG A 531 29.09 8.96 -15.82
CA ARG A 531 29.60 7.72 -16.42
C ARG A 531 29.86 7.86 -17.91
N LYS A 532 29.05 8.62 -18.66
CA LYS A 532 29.23 8.76 -20.12
C LYS A 532 30.38 9.71 -20.46
N THR A 533 30.62 10.76 -19.65
CA THR A 533 31.80 11.62 -19.85
C THR A 533 33.08 10.90 -19.43
N GLU A 534 33.06 10.16 -18.32
CA GLU A 534 34.20 9.33 -17.89
C GLU A 534 34.53 8.22 -18.92
N GLN A 535 33.54 7.52 -19.48
CA GLN A 535 33.75 6.52 -20.53
C GLN A 535 34.42 7.13 -21.77
N LYS A 536 33.90 8.25 -22.30
CA LYS A 536 34.50 8.94 -23.47
C LYS A 536 35.94 9.40 -23.19
N LEU A 537 36.19 9.97 -22.02
CA LEU A 537 37.54 10.41 -21.63
C LEU A 537 38.49 9.22 -21.49
N TRP A 538 38.03 8.09 -20.95
CA TRP A 538 38.82 6.85 -20.87
C TRP A 538 39.12 6.23 -22.23
N GLU A 539 38.15 6.20 -23.15
CA GLU A 539 38.34 5.73 -24.52
C GLU A 539 39.41 6.57 -25.26
N VAL A 540 39.33 7.90 -25.15
CA VAL A 540 40.30 8.82 -25.75
C VAL A 540 41.69 8.72 -25.09
N PHE A 541 41.76 8.51 -23.77
CA PHE A 541 43.00 8.26 -23.04
C PHE A 541 43.66 6.94 -23.44
N ARG A 542 42.87 5.88 -23.58
CA ARG A 542 43.36 4.53 -23.81
C ARG A 542 43.79 4.30 -25.27
N LYS A 543 43.08 4.88 -26.23
CA LYS A 543 43.36 4.73 -27.68
C LYS A 543 44.85 4.85 -28.07
N PRO A 544 45.58 5.95 -27.77
CA PRO A 544 46.99 6.08 -28.17
C PRO A 544 47.93 5.08 -27.49
N ILE A 545 47.52 4.51 -26.34
CA ILE A 545 48.27 3.48 -25.63
C ILE A 545 48.04 2.12 -26.27
N ASP A 546 46.79 1.75 -26.55
CA ASP A 546 46.44 0.51 -27.25
C ASP A 546 47.10 0.45 -28.64
N GLU A 547 47.01 1.54 -29.44
CA GLU A 547 47.67 1.66 -30.75
C GLU A 547 49.20 1.46 -30.69
N ALA A 548 49.83 1.80 -29.56
CA ALA A 548 51.27 1.59 -29.34
C ALA A 548 51.60 0.14 -28.94
N PHE A 549 50.70 -0.54 -28.24
CA PHE A 549 50.82 -1.98 -27.99
C PHE A 549 50.54 -2.80 -29.26
N GLU A 550 49.58 -2.40 -30.10
CA GLU A 550 49.29 -3.06 -31.39
C GLU A 550 50.49 -2.99 -32.35
N ARG A 551 51.11 -1.81 -32.52
CA ARG A 551 52.37 -1.65 -33.27
C ARG A 551 53.50 -2.55 -32.76
N LYS A 552 53.57 -2.80 -31.46
CA LYS A 552 54.54 -3.71 -30.84
C LYS A 552 54.16 -5.19 -30.99
N GLY A 553 52.87 -5.50 -31.09
CA GLY A 553 52.34 -6.84 -31.28
C GLY A 553 52.50 -7.34 -32.71
N SER A 554 52.11 -6.53 -33.71
CA SER A 554 52.20 -6.88 -35.13
C SER A 554 53.65 -7.14 -35.57
N ALA A 555 54.59 -6.29 -35.13
CA ALA A 555 56.03 -6.46 -35.35
C ALA A 555 56.59 -7.78 -34.77
N ARG A 556 55.94 -8.36 -33.76
CA ARG A 556 56.30 -9.68 -33.21
C ARG A 556 55.67 -10.82 -33.99
N THR A 557 54.37 -10.74 -34.30
CA THR A 557 53.66 -11.78 -35.07
C THR A 557 54.27 -11.99 -36.46
N GLN A 558 54.80 -10.93 -37.09
CA GLN A 558 55.52 -11.04 -38.36
C GLN A 558 56.82 -11.87 -38.28
N ALA A 559 57.46 -11.95 -37.11
CA ALA A 559 58.63 -12.79 -36.88
C ALA A 559 58.26 -14.27 -36.65
N ASP A 560 57.17 -14.54 -35.91
CA ASP A 560 56.74 -15.90 -35.58
C ASP A 560 56.18 -16.68 -36.79
N ALA A 561 55.67 -15.99 -37.82
CA ALA A 561 54.99 -16.60 -38.98
C ALA A 561 55.88 -17.51 -39.86
N GLN A 562 57.21 -17.34 -39.79
CA GLN A 562 58.17 -18.03 -40.68
C GLN A 562 58.39 -19.53 -40.34
N LEU A 563 57.70 -20.07 -39.33
CA LEU A 563 57.92 -21.42 -38.78
C LEU A 563 56.87 -22.49 -39.19
N SER A 564 55.78 -22.10 -39.86
CA SER A 564 54.51 -22.87 -39.85
C SER A 564 54.40 -24.16 -40.70
N ALA A 565 55.44 -24.56 -41.46
CA ALA A 565 55.34 -25.70 -42.37
C ALA A 565 55.17 -27.06 -41.66
N ARG A 566 55.84 -27.25 -40.51
CA ARG A 566 55.82 -28.50 -39.71
C ARG A 566 54.43 -28.83 -39.15
N ASP A 567 53.65 -27.80 -38.82
CA ASP A 567 52.38 -27.94 -38.09
C ASP A 567 51.29 -28.59 -38.93
N LYS A 568 51.29 -28.35 -40.25
CA LYS A 568 50.29 -28.91 -41.18
C LYS A 568 50.32 -30.44 -41.20
N ALA A 569 51.52 -31.03 -41.29
CA ALA A 569 51.69 -32.49 -41.33
C ALA A 569 51.17 -33.20 -40.06
N VAL A 570 51.36 -32.59 -38.88
CA VAL A 570 50.85 -33.15 -37.61
C VAL A 570 49.34 -32.95 -37.47
N LEU A 571 48.79 -31.83 -37.94
CA LEU A 571 47.35 -31.62 -38.00
C LEU A 571 46.66 -32.68 -38.86
N ASP A 572 47.16 -32.98 -40.06
CA ASP A 572 46.54 -33.97 -40.95
C ASP A 572 46.66 -35.40 -40.41
N ALA A 573 47.80 -35.76 -39.80
CA ALA A 573 47.96 -37.03 -39.11
C ALA A 573 47.02 -37.19 -37.89
N SER A 574 46.72 -36.10 -37.17
CA SER A 574 45.78 -36.14 -36.04
C SER A 574 44.33 -36.39 -36.47
N LYS A 575 43.91 -35.82 -37.61
CA LYS A 575 42.58 -36.08 -38.21
C LYS A 575 42.41 -37.57 -38.58
N ALA A 576 43.45 -38.19 -39.12
CA ALA A 576 43.44 -39.61 -39.47
C ALA A 576 43.20 -40.49 -38.23
N LEU A 577 43.82 -40.14 -37.09
CA LEU A 577 43.58 -40.84 -35.81
C LEU A 577 42.14 -40.64 -35.30
N ASP A 578 41.58 -39.43 -35.39
CA ASP A 578 40.16 -39.22 -35.05
C ASP A 578 39.20 -40.01 -35.98
N THR A 579 39.51 -40.18 -37.26
CA THR A 579 38.70 -41.05 -38.14
C THR A 579 38.81 -42.54 -37.78
N ALA A 580 39.99 -43.01 -37.36
CA ALA A 580 40.14 -44.39 -36.88
C ALA A 580 39.38 -44.62 -35.56
N ASN A 581 39.35 -43.63 -34.66
CA ASN A 581 38.56 -43.66 -33.42
C ASN A 581 37.05 -43.85 -33.68
N ALA A 582 36.54 -43.31 -34.80
CA ALA A 582 35.13 -43.44 -35.18
C ALA A 582 34.74 -44.85 -35.70
N SER A 583 35.71 -45.66 -36.16
CA SER A 583 35.46 -47.02 -36.68
C SER A 583 35.06 -48.04 -35.61
N GLY A 584 35.41 -47.78 -34.34
CA GLY A 584 35.27 -48.74 -33.24
C GLY A 584 36.25 -49.93 -33.28
N ASP A 585 37.05 -50.09 -34.34
CA ASP A 585 37.98 -51.21 -34.48
C ASP A 585 39.29 -50.96 -33.73
N ALA A 586 39.54 -51.78 -32.71
CA ALA A 586 40.75 -51.74 -31.91
C ALA A 586 42.04 -52.02 -32.71
N ALA A 587 41.98 -52.63 -33.90
CA ALA A 587 43.13 -52.77 -34.80
C ALA A 587 43.40 -51.44 -35.55
N GLN A 588 42.39 -50.84 -36.17
CA GLN A 588 42.50 -49.58 -36.92
C GLN A 588 42.98 -48.42 -36.03
N ILE A 589 42.46 -48.30 -34.81
CA ILE A 589 42.89 -47.28 -33.84
C ILE A 589 44.40 -47.40 -33.57
N ARG A 590 44.92 -48.62 -33.35
CA ARG A 590 46.35 -48.84 -33.11
C ARG A 590 47.22 -48.55 -34.35
N ALA A 591 46.73 -48.81 -35.56
CA ALA A 591 47.42 -48.46 -36.79
C ALA A 591 47.54 -46.94 -36.99
N ALA A 592 46.45 -46.19 -36.76
CA ALA A 592 46.47 -44.74 -36.90
C ALA A 592 47.32 -44.03 -35.82
N MET A 593 47.42 -44.58 -34.61
CA MET A 593 48.35 -44.09 -33.58
C MET A 593 49.81 -44.17 -34.07
N ALA A 594 50.19 -45.26 -34.76
CA ALA A 594 51.53 -45.41 -35.32
C ALA A 594 51.81 -44.42 -36.47
N ALA A 595 50.80 -44.06 -37.27
CA ALA A 595 50.92 -43.04 -38.31
C ALA A 595 51.13 -41.62 -37.72
N LEU A 596 50.43 -41.28 -36.64
CA LEU A 596 50.66 -40.02 -35.90
C LEU A 596 52.08 -39.98 -35.30
N ASP A 597 52.52 -41.06 -34.65
CA ASP A 597 53.88 -41.17 -34.12
C ASP A 597 54.96 -41.18 -35.22
N ALA A 598 54.62 -41.46 -36.49
CA ALA A 598 55.51 -41.32 -37.64
C ALA A 598 55.57 -39.86 -38.16
N ALA A 599 54.43 -39.17 -38.26
CA ALA A 599 54.39 -37.75 -38.66
C ALA A 599 55.19 -36.85 -37.69
N LEU A 600 55.20 -37.20 -36.40
CA LEU A 600 56.02 -36.54 -35.37
C LEU A 600 57.53 -36.79 -35.52
N LYS A 601 57.94 -37.87 -36.20
CA LYS A 601 59.34 -38.26 -36.44
C LYS A 601 59.87 -37.83 -37.80
N ALA A 602 59.00 -37.42 -38.73
CA ALA A 602 59.33 -37.16 -40.13
C ALA A 602 60.31 -35.97 -40.40
N GLN A 603 60.82 -35.30 -39.36
CA GLN A 603 61.91 -34.32 -39.45
C GLN A 603 63.24 -34.78 -38.81
N ALA A 604 63.35 -36.07 -38.46
CA ALA A 604 64.60 -36.68 -37.95
C ALA A 604 65.48 -37.30 -39.06
N ALA A 605 65.06 -37.22 -40.33
CA ALA A 605 65.82 -37.69 -41.49
C ALA A 605 66.01 -36.53 -42.50
N PRO A 606 67.23 -36.32 -43.04
CA PRO A 606 67.46 -35.30 -44.05
C PRO A 606 66.84 -35.70 -45.40
N ALA A 607 66.17 -34.77 -46.06
CA ALA A 607 65.61 -35.00 -47.39
C ALA A 607 66.72 -34.96 -48.46
N ALA A 608 66.74 -35.96 -49.34
CA ALA A 608 67.53 -35.91 -50.56
C ALA A 608 66.89 -34.92 -51.57
N PRO A 609 67.69 -34.17 -52.36
CA PRO A 609 67.17 -33.08 -53.19
C PRO A 609 66.45 -33.60 -54.44
N ALA A 610 65.23 -33.09 -54.67
CA ALA A 610 64.61 -33.10 -56.00
C ALA A 610 65.24 -32.00 -56.87
N GLN A 611 65.32 -32.24 -58.18
CA GLN A 611 66.02 -31.34 -59.12
C GLN A 611 65.22 -30.08 -59.46
N VAL A 612 65.94 -29.01 -59.80
CA VAL A 612 65.39 -27.68 -60.10
C VAL A 612 64.91 -27.61 -61.56
N ALA A 613 63.75 -26.98 -61.76
CA ALA A 613 63.36 -26.37 -63.03
C ALA A 613 62.94 -24.92 -62.77
N ALA A 614 63.65 -23.97 -63.38
CA ALA A 614 63.22 -22.56 -63.42
C ALA A 614 62.15 -22.36 -64.52
N PRO A 615 61.46 -21.20 -64.51
CA PRO A 615 61.83 -20.22 -65.54
C PRO A 615 61.96 -18.78 -65.02
N GLU A 616 62.47 -17.91 -65.89
CA GLU A 616 62.75 -16.49 -65.64
C GLU A 616 61.53 -15.58 -65.89
N ALA A 617 61.41 -14.51 -65.10
CA ALA A 617 60.79 -13.22 -65.46
C ALA A 617 61.20 -12.18 -64.38
N ALA A 618 62.18 -11.32 -64.65
CA ALA A 618 62.02 -10.02 -65.31
C ALA A 618 61.48 -8.90 -64.39
N VAL A 619 62.40 -8.08 -63.87
CA VAL A 619 62.13 -6.71 -63.38
C VAL A 619 61.94 -5.78 -64.60
N PRO A 620 61.18 -4.68 -64.50
CA PRO A 620 61.71 -3.43 -63.91
C PRO A 620 60.69 -2.79 -62.92
N GLU A 621 61.03 -2.00 -61.91
CA GLU A 621 61.95 -0.85 -61.80
C GLU A 621 61.48 0.40 -62.58
N ALA A 622 60.95 1.39 -61.86
CA ALA A 622 60.61 2.71 -62.39
C ALA A 622 60.65 3.79 -61.30
N ALA A 623 61.76 4.52 -61.28
CA ALA A 623 61.96 5.85 -60.71
C ALA A 623 62.87 6.62 -61.71
N PRO A 624 63.20 7.91 -61.53
CA PRO A 624 62.75 8.90 -60.55
C PRO A 624 62.22 10.19 -61.23
N ASP A 625 61.93 11.25 -60.44
CA ASP A 625 62.25 12.68 -60.67
C ASP A 625 61.34 13.62 -59.84
N ALA A 626 61.61 14.90 -59.60
CA ALA A 626 62.85 15.66 -59.37
C ALA A 626 62.49 17.11 -58.96
N ALA A 627 63.48 17.88 -58.45
CA ALA A 627 63.52 19.35 -58.37
C ALA A 627 62.31 20.14 -57.77
N SER A 628 62.44 20.59 -56.52
CA SER A 628 62.95 21.94 -56.11
C SER A 628 62.86 23.13 -57.10
N PRO A 629 63.00 24.44 -56.71
CA PRO A 629 63.64 24.94 -55.47
C PRO A 629 63.14 26.28 -54.84
N VAL A 630 63.83 26.66 -53.74
CA VAL A 630 64.13 27.97 -53.07
C VAL A 630 63.42 29.30 -53.40
N SER A 631 63.18 30.10 -52.35
CA SER A 631 63.90 31.37 -52.01
C SER A 631 63.43 31.85 -50.60
N SER A 632 64.13 32.62 -49.75
CA SER A 632 65.38 33.43 -49.85
C SER A 632 66.16 33.36 -48.51
N ALA A 633 67.51 33.37 -48.52
CA ALA A 633 68.40 34.51 -48.16
C ALA A 633 68.32 35.00 -46.69
N GLU A 634 69.33 34.81 -45.82
CA GLU A 634 70.60 35.59 -45.60
C GLU A 634 70.53 36.29 -44.22
N GLY A 635 71.57 36.47 -43.41
CA GLY A 635 73.01 36.11 -43.50
C GLY A 635 73.76 36.45 -42.17
N ALA A 636 75.10 36.33 -42.16
CA ALA A 636 76.05 36.47 -41.02
C ALA A 636 75.96 35.37 -39.91
N GLU A 637 77.02 34.72 -39.41
CA GLU A 637 78.41 35.08 -39.03
C GLU A 637 78.53 35.80 -37.66
N ALA A 638 79.43 35.42 -36.72
CA ALA A 638 80.51 34.43 -36.74
C ALA A 638 80.81 33.79 -35.34
N ALA A 639 81.88 33.00 -35.29
CA ALA A 639 82.51 32.31 -34.14
C ALA A 639 82.97 33.26 -32.99
N ALA A 640 83.44 32.85 -31.80
CA ALA A 640 83.72 31.55 -31.14
C ALA A 640 83.54 31.74 -29.59
N GLU A 641 83.88 30.90 -28.60
CA GLU A 641 84.88 29.82 -28.39
C GLU A 641 84.41 28.82 -27.29
N THR A 642 85.14 27.70 -27.13
CA THR A 642 85.07 26.83 -25.94
C THR A 642 86.46 26.40 -25.48
N PRO A 643 86.80 26.58 -24.19
CA PRO A 643 87.45 25.55 -23.35
C PRO A 643 86.54 25.15 -22.15
N GLU A 644 86.45 23.90 -21.69
CA GLU A 644 87.45 23.11 -20.92
C GLU A 644 87.54 23.51 -19.42
N ALA A 645 87.59 22.62 -18.41
CA ALA A 645 86.99 21.28 -18.22
C ALA A 645 87.06 20.86 -16.72
N ALA A 646 86.01 20.18 -16.23
CA ALA A 646 86.00 19.35 -15.00
C ALA A 646 86.34 20.05 -13.64
N PRO A 647 86.31 19.38 -12.47
CA PRO A 647 85.72 18.08 -12.11
C PRO A 647 84.62 18.15 -11.02
N ALA A 648 84.04 17.01 -10.64
CA ALA A 648 83.05 16.88 -9.55
C ALA A 648 83.70 16.56 -8.18
N PRO A 649 82.94 16.76 -7.08
CA PRO A 649 82.85 15.71 -6.05
C PRO A 649 81.40 15.40 -5.59
N VAL A 650 81.24 14.57 -4.54
CA VAL A 650 80.09 13.65 -4.37
C VAL A 650 79.35 13.77 -3.02
N ALA A 651 78.00 13.80 -3.07
CA ALA A 651 77.04 13.45 -1.99
C ALA A 651 77.04 14.34 -0.71
N PRO A 652 76.19 14.13 0.35
CA PRO A 652 75.16 13.09 0.58
C PRO A 652 73.80 13.57 1.19
N LYS A 653 72.98 12.60 1.69
CA LYS A 653 71.74 12.66 2.55
C LYS A 653 70.41 12.23 1.83
N PRO A 654 69.31 11.87 2.55
CA PRO A 654 69.26 10.84 3.61
C PRO A 654 67.95 9.97 3.67
N ALA A 655 68.01 8.86 4.43
CA ALA A 655 66.94 8.27 5.27
C ALA A 655 65.63 7.67 4.65
N ARG A 656 64.92 6.89 5.49
CA ARG A 656 63.69 6.10 5.21
C ARG A 656 62.43 6.75 5.80
N PRO A 657 61.22 6.35 5.37
CA PRO A 657 60.06 6.21 6.24
C PRO A 657 59.75 4.74 6.58
N VAL A 658 58.91 4.52 7.61
CA VAL A 658 58.51 3.21 8.15
C VAL A 658 57.02 2.96 7.94
N VAL A 659 56.62 1.71 7.69
CA VAL A 659 55.20 1.30 7.63
C VAL A 659 54.69 0.98 9.03
N ALA A 660 53.64 1.67 9.48
CA ALA A 660 52.90 1.35 10.70
C ALA A 660 51.61 0.60 10.35
N VAL A 661 51.43 -0.58 10.92
CA VAL A 661 50.21 -1.39 10.78
C VAL A 661 49.16 -0.92 11.78
N ARG A 662 47.90 -0.79 11.36
CA ARG A 662 46.77 -0.57 12.27
C ARG A 662 46.46 -1.87 13.02
N GLY A 663 46.60 -1.84 14.34
CA GLY A 663 45.92 -2.81 15.21
C GLY A 663 44.43 -2.47 15.29
N ASP A 664 43.60 -3.50 15.28
CA ASP A 664 42.17 -3.45 15.59
C ASP A 664 41.99 -4.20 16.93
N ASP A 665 41.15 -3.70 17.84
CA ASP A 665 41.05 -4.25 19.20
C ASP A 665 39.66 -4.04 19.83
N ARG A 666 39.26 -5.00 20.68
CA ARG A 666 37.99 -5.16 21.39
C ARG A 666 36.80 -5.56 20.47
N PRO A 667 36.07 -6.63 20.81
CA PRO A 667 35.42 -6.78 22.12
C PRO A 667 35.75 -8.05 22.90
N GLY A 668 35.37 -8.10 24.18
CA GLY A 668 35.43 -9.34 24.97
C GLY A 668 34.79 -9.24 26.36
N GLN A 669 34.01 -10.26 26.72
CA GLN A 669 33.62 -10.61 28.09
C GLN A 669 33.56 -12.14 28.28
N LYS A 670 33.87 -12.53 29.51
CA LYS A 670 34.04 -13.85 30.15
C LYS A 670 32.91 -14.88 29.85
N LYS A 671 33.18 -16.20 29.67
CA LYS A 671 33.54 -17.26 30.66
C LYS A 671 32.44 -17.51 31.73
N THR A 672 32.06 -18.74 32.13
CA THR A 672 32.42 -20.14 31.70
C THR A 672 31.21 -21.10 31.97
N GLU A 673 31.21 -22.43 32.22
CA GLU A 673 32.22 -23.49 32.56
C GLU A 673 31.89 -24.88 31.86
N PRO A 674 31.96 -26.15 32.38
CA PRO A 674 32.39 -27.29 31.54
C PRO A 674 31.62 -28.66 31.57
N GLN A 675 31.94 -29.55 30.58
CA GLN A 675 31.76 -31.03 30.55
C GLN A 675 30.32 -31.63 30.44
N ALA A 676 30.04 -32.80 29.81
CA ALA A 676 30.91 -33.85 29.22
C ALA A 676 30.30 -34.55 27.96
N ALA A 677 31.06 -35.51 27.39
CA ALA A 677 30.66 -36.58 26.43
C ALA A 677 30.56 -36.30 24.90
N LYS A 678 30.67 -37.40 24.13
CA LYS A 678 30.67 -37.58 22.65
C LYS A 678 29.42 -38.43 22.24
N PRO A 679 29.10 -38.76 20.95
CA PRO A 679 29.84 -38.57 19.68
C PRO A 679 29.03 -38.01 18.46
N GLY A 680 29.71 -37.64 17.35
CA GLY A 680 29.01 -37.13 16.15
C GLY A 680 29.78 -36.92 14.83
N ARG A 681 30.30 -37.99 14.20
CA ARG A 681 30.54 -38.15 12.73
C ARG A 681 31.29 -37.03 11.91
N ARG A 682 32.58 -37.32 11.66
CA ARG A 682 33.31 -37.20 10.36
C ARG A 682 33.73 -35.82 9.80
N GLU A 683 34.93 -35.39 10.20
CA GLU A 683 35.85 -34.64 9.32
C GLU A 683 36.44 -35.54 8.22
N GLY A 684 37.19 -34.95 7.27
CA GLY A 684 37.89 -35.70 6.21
C GLY A 684 38.82 -34.93 5.25
N ARG A 685 39.20 -33.67 5.55
CA ARG A 685 40.22 -32.93 4.75
C ARG A 685 41.62 -33.27 5.27
N PRO A 686 42.55 -33.58 4.35
CA PRO A 686 43.88 -32.98 4.43
C PRO A 686 44.34 -32.45 3.05
N GLY A 687 45.08 -31.35 2.97
CA GLY A 687 45.49 -30.45 4.05
C GLY A 687 46.10 -29.18 3.49
N ASP A 688 46.27 -28.18 4.34
CA ASP A 688 46.93 -26.92 4.01
C ASP A 688 48.24 -26.80 4.80
N ARG A 689 49.36 -26.80 4.07
CA ARG A 689 50.73 -26.52 4.54
C ARG A 689 51.50 -26.02 3.31
N GLY A 690 52.13 -24.85 3.28
CA GLY A 690 52.46 -23.92 4.36
C GLY A 690 53.89 -24.14 4.85
N GLY A 691 54.73 -23.12 4.69
CA GLY A 691 56.14 -23.12 5.11
C GLY A 691 57.02 -22.28 4.17
N GLU A 692 57.57 -21.17 4.67
CA GLU A 692 58.52 -20.37 3.90
C GLU A 692 59.89 -21.06 3.76
N ARG A 693 60.61 -20.72 2.68
CA ARG A 693 61.86 -19.93 2.81
C ARG A 693 62.37 -19.49 1.43
N GLY A 694 63.00 -18.31 1.39
CA GLY A 694 63.76 -17.86 0.23
C GLY A 694 65.24 -18.22 0.35
N PHE A 695 65.83 -18.61 -0.77
CA PHE A 695 67.25 -18.44 -1.11
C PHE A 695 67.25 -17.93 -2.56
N ASP A 696 67.67 -16.70 -2.83
CA ASP A 696 69.06 -16.19 -2.83
C ASP A 696 69.80 -16.50 -4.15
N ARG A 697 70.59 -15.54 -4.63
CA ARG A 697 71.23 -15.58 -5.96
C ARG A 697 72.57 -16.30 -5.90
N GLY A 698 72.51 -17.61 -5.65
CA GLY A 698 73.69 -18.48 -5.65
C GLY A 698 74.25 -18.70 -7.06
N ASP A 699 75.44 -18.17 -7.34
CA ASP A 699 76.25 -18.57 -8.49
C ASP A 699 76.72 -20.02 -8.34
N ARG A 700 76.56 -20.84 -9.40
CA ARG A 700 77.44 -21.97 -9.71
C ARG A 700 77.21 -22.52 -11.11
N GLY A 701 78.26 -22.51 -11.93
CA GLY A 701 78.29 -23.28 -13.18
C GLY A 701 78.27 -24.79 -12.93
N GLY A 702 77.53 -25.55 -13.74
CA GLY A 702 77.32 -26.98 -13.51
C GLY A 702 76.88 -27.76 -14.76
N ARG A 703 77.86 -28.14 -15.59
CA ARG A 703 77.83 -29.24 -16.58
C ARG A 703 76.50 -29.49 -17.32
N PHE A 704 76.40 -28.94 -18.52
CA PHE A 704 75.38 -29.27 -19.52
C PHE A 704 75.55 -30.73 -19.99
N GLU A 705 74.57 -31.59 -19.79
CA GLU A 705 74.47 -32.85 -20.54
C GLU A 705 73.81 -32.60 -21.90
N PRO A 706 74.29 -33.22 -23.00
CA PRO A 706 73.66 -33.07 -24.31
C PRO A 706 72.27 -33.73 -24.34
N ARG A 707 71.24 -32.93 -24.09
CA ARG A 707 69.85 -33.37 -24.25
C ARG A 707 69.54 -33.46 -25.74
N GLU A 708 69.24 -34.68 -26.21
CA GLU A 708 68.97 -35.02 -27.62
C GLU A 708 68.12 -33.97 -28.35
N ASP A 709 68.49 -33.67 -29.61
CA ASP A 709 67.89 -32.62 -30.43
C ASP A 709 66.40 -32.83 -30.70
N ARG A 710 65.58 -32.28 -29.80
CA ARG A 710 64.14 -32.10 -30.01
C ARG A 710 63.93 -30.98 -31.02
N GLY A 711 63.98 -31.35 -32.30
CA GLY A 711 63.70 -30.46 -33.43
C GLY A 711 62.40 -29.67 -33.27
N PRO A 712 62.27 -28.52 -33.97
CA PRO A 712 61.51 -27.33 -33.57
C PRO A 712 60.10 -27.58 -33.01
N ARG A 713 59.70 -26.77 -32.03
CA ARG A 713 58.39 -26.91 -31.37
C ARG A 713 57.25 -26.81 -32.39
N LEU A 714 56.26 -27.68 -32.25
CA LEU A 714 54.99 -27.55 -32.95
C LEU A 714 54.23 -26.33 -32.43
N GLY A 715 53.54 -25.64 -33.32
CA GLY A 715 52.57 -24.62 -32.97
C GLY A 715 51.40 -25.18 -32.17
N ASP A 716 50.82 -24.35 -31.31
CA ASP A 716 49.81 -24.73 -30.32
C ASP A 716 48.63 -25.53 -30.90
N ALA A 717 48.17 -25.20 -32.11
CA ALA A 717 47.07 -25.90 -32.77
C ALA A 717 47.42 -27.35 -33.11
N ALA A 718 48.61 -27.59 -33.68
CA ALA A 718 49.08 -28.93 -34.03
C ALA A 718 49.34 -29.78 -32.78
N PHE A 719 49.93 -29.20 -31.74
CA PHE A 719 50.20 -29.89 -30.47
C PHE A 719 48.90 -30.29 -29.73
N ARG A 720 47.88 -29.43 -29.72
CA ARG A 720 46.57 -29.74 -29.11
C ARG A 720 45.86 -30.85 -29.89
N ALA A 721 45.77 -30.75 -31.21
CA ALA A 721 45.10 -31.77 -32.04
C ALA A 721 45.78 -33.15 -31.94
N GLN A 722 47.12 -33.20 -32.00
CA GLN A 722 47.93 -34.40 -31.73
C GLN A 722 47.56 -35.04 -30.39
N ARG A 723 47.48 -34.24 -29.33
CA ARG A 723 47.20 -34.72 -27.97
C ARG A 723 45.77 -35.22 -27.82
N GLU A 724 44.78 -34.46 -28.29
CA GLU A 724 43.37 -34.81 -28.18
C GLU A 724 43.03 -36.11 -28.92
N ALA A 725 43.49 -36.27 -30.16
CA ALA A 725 43.26 -37.49 -30.95
C ALA A 725 43.86 -38.74 -30.27
N ARG A 726 45.02 -38.59 -29.62
CA ARG A 726 45.66 -39.66 -28.83
C ARG A 726 44.91 -39.98 -27.54
N GLU A 727 44.47 -38.98 -26.78
CA GLU A 727 43.66 -39.20 -25.56
C GLU A 727 42.31 -39.86 -25.89
N ARG A 728 41.66 -39.48 -27.01
CA ARG A 728 40.46 -40.15 -27.53
C ARG A 728 40.72 -41.63 -27.87
N ALA A 729 41.83 -41.93 -28.56
CA ALA A 729 42.21 -43.29 -28.93
C ALA A 729 42.45 -44.20 -27.71
N GLU A 730 43.20 -43.72 -26.72
CA GLU A 730 43.43 -44.46 -25.47
C GLU A 730 42.13 -44.69 -24.68
N LEU A 731 41.19 -43.74 -24.70
CA LEU A 731 39.86 -43.91 -24.08
C LEU A 731 38.96 -44.89 -24.85
N ALA A 732 39.00 -44.90 -26.18
CA ALA A 732 38.23 -45.84 -27.00
C ALA A 732 38.67 -47.30 -26.73
N LEU A 733 39.97 -47.58 -26.76
CA LEU A 733 40.52 -48.91 -26.46
C LEU A 733 40.18 -49.38 -25.04
N ARG A 734 40.20 -48.47 -24.04
CA ARG A 734 39.81 -48.78 -22.65
C ARG A 734 38.32 -49.11 -22.51
N LYS A 735 37.43 -48.48 -23.30
CA LYS A 735 35.98 -48.80 -23.30
C LYS A 735 35.69 -50.19 -23.86
N LEU A 736 36.26 -50.52 -25.01
CA LEU A 736 36.06 -51.82 -25.68
C LEU A 736 36.50 -52.98 -24.77
N ALA A 737 37.66 -52.85 -24.11
CA ALA A 737 38.11 -53.85 -23.14
C ALA A 737 37.15 -54.00 -21.95
N ALA A 738 36.63 -52.89 -21.42
CA ALA A 738 35.71 -52.91 -20.28
C ALA A 738 34.34 -53.55 -20.61
N GLN A 739 33.89 -53.48 -21.86
CA GLN A 739 32.66 -54.14 -22.31
C GLN A 739 32.82 -55.66 -22.32
N ALA A 740 33.89 -56.17 -22.96
CA ALA A 740 34.19 -57.60 -23.02
C ALA A 740 34.31 -58.24 -21.62
N HIS A 741 34.94 -57.55 -20.65
CA HIS A 741 35.02 -58.04 -19.27
C HIS A 741 33.66 -58.05 -18.53
N GLY A 742 32.67 -57.25 -18.96
CA GLY A 742 31.33 -57.25 -18.36
C GLY A 742 30.49 -58.45 -18.79
N GLU A 743 30.62 -58.86 -20.05
CA GLU A 743 29.89 -59.99 -20.64
C GLU A 743 30.30 -61.32 -19.98
N THR A 744 31.60 -61.53 -19.76
CA THR A 744 32.13 -62.79 -19.19
C THR A 744 31.79 -62.97 -17.71
N LEU A 745 31.74 -61.88 -16.93
CA LEU A 745 31.21 -61.89 -15.57
C LEU A 745 29.73 -62.29 -15.51
N THR A 746 28.95 -61.85 -16.50
CA THR A 746 27.50 -62.11 -16.54
C THR A 746 27.22 -63.58 -16.84
N GLN A 747 27.95 -64.17 -17.81
CA GLN A 747 27.90 -65.60 -18.16
C GLN A 747 28.25 -66.52 -16.97
N LEU A 748 29.25 -66.15 -16.16
CA LEU A 748 29.65 -66.92 -14.97
C LEU A 748 28.53 -67.01 -13.93
N LEU A 749 27.78 -65.92 -13.72
CA LEU A 749 26.73 -65.87 -12.71
C LEU A 749 25.46 -66.60 -13.15
N SER A 750 25.09 -66.58 -14.44
CA SER A 750 24.03 -67.46 -14.97
C SER A 750 24.38 -68.93 -14.81
N ALA A 751 25.62 -69.32 -15.13
CA ALA A 751 26.09 -70.70 -14.94
C ALA A 751 25.99 -71.19 -13.48
N TRP A 752 26.17 -70.29 -12.50
CA TRP A 752 25.92 -70.60 -11.09
C TRP A 752 24.44 -70.76 -10.77
N LYS A 753 23.62 -69.78 -11.18
CA LYS A 753 22.17 -69.77 -10.91
C LYS A 753 21.47 -71.02 -11.42
N ASP A 754 21.79 -71.42 -12.64
CA ASP A 754 21.19 -72.58 -13.31
C ASP A 754 21.94 -73.89 -12.98
N ARG A 755 23.04 -73.80 -12.21
CA ARG A 755 23.96 -74.89 -11.83
C ARG A 755 24.51 -75.71 -13.00
N GLN A 756 24.68 -75.05 -14.15
CA GLN A 756 25.20 -75.65 -15.38
C GLN A 756 26.72 -75.49 -15.46
N ALA A 757 27.45 -76.54 -15.06
CA ALA A 757 28.92 -76.55 -15.09
C ALA A 757 29.52 -76.33 -16.50
N GLU A 758 28.79 -76.71 -17.55
CA GLU A 758 29.19 -76.51 -18.96
C GLU A 758 29.12 -75.05 -19.40
N ALA A 759 28.17 -74.27 -18.86
CA ALA A 759 27.92 -72.87 -19.22
C ALA A 759 28.97 -71.88 -18.67
N LEU A 760 29.95 -72.33 -17.88
CA LEU A 760 31.03 -71.49 -17.38
C LEU A 760 31.89 -70.93 -18.53
N PRO A 761 32.30 -69.65 -18.49
CA PRO A 761 33.20 -69.07 -19.51
C PRO A 761 34.52 -69.82 -19.73
N SER A 762 35.12 -69.59 -20.90
CA SER A 762 36.43 -70.16 -21.24
C SER A 762 37.57 -69.48 -20.45
N ALA A 763 38.68 -70.19 -20.25
CA ALA A 763 39.85 -69.64 -19.54
C ALA A 763 40.46 -68.41 -20.24
N GLN A 764 40.30 -68.28 -21.57
CA GLN A 764 40.72 -67.08 -22.31
C GLN A 764 39.81 -65.88 -22.00
N ALA A 765 38.50 -66.11 -21.90
CA ALA A 765 37.49 -65.09 -21.61
C ALA A 765 37.53 -64.60 -20.15
N LEU A 766 37.94 -65.46 -19.21
CA LEU A 766 38.20 -65.10 -17.81
C LEU A 766 39.54 -64.35 -17.61
N GLY A 767 40.37 -64.25 -18.65
CA GLY A 767 41.65 -63.56 -18.61
C GLY A 767 42.74 -64.32 -17.85
N LYS A 768 43.94 -63.71 -17.79
CA LYS A 768 45.15 -64.34 -17.23
C LYS A 768 45.07 -64.66 -15.73
N ALA A 769 44.13 -64.04 -15.01
CA ALA A 769 43.94 -64.22 -13.57
C ALA A 769 43.34 -65.58 -13.18
N VAL A 770 42.73 -66.33 -14.11
CA VAL A 770 42.10 -67.63 -13.82
C VAL A 770 42.79 -68.77 -14.56
N PRO A 771 43.65 -69.56 -13.88
CA PRO A 771 44.18 -70.80 -14.43
C PRO A 771 43.08 -71.81 -14.81
N ALA A 772 43.32 -72.62 -15.83
CA ALA A 772 42.36 -73.64 -16.29
C ALA A 772 41.94 -74.62 -15.17
N ALA A 773 42.85 -74.98 -14.27
CA ALA A 773 42.57 -75.81 -13.09
C ALA A 773 41.59 -75.13 -12.11
N THR A 774 41.65 -73.81 -11.95
CA THR A 774 40.69 -73.05 -11.12
C THR A 774 39.30 -73.05 -11.75
N ARG A 775 39.20 -72.88 -13.08
CA ARG A 775 37.94 -73.00 -13.82
C ARG A 775 37.36 -74.43 -13.75
N GLN A 776 38.19 -75.46 -13.70
CA GLN A 776 37.77 -76.84 -13.45
C GLN A 776 37.24 -77.05 -12.02
N ALA A 777 37.90 -76.48 -11.00
CA ALA A 777 37.40 -76.53 -9.62
C ALA A 777 36.03 -75.82 -9.46
N TRP A 778 35.79 -74.73 -10.20
CA TRP A 778 34.48 -74.06 -10.26
C TRP A 778 33.41 -74.96 -10.91
N ALA A 779 33.73 -75.64 -12.00
CA ALA A 779 32.83 -76.59 -12.65
C ALA A 779 32.47 -77.77 -11.72
N GLN A 780 33.46 -78.31 -10.99
CA GLN A 780 33.25 -79.39 -10.02
C GLN A 780 32.39 -78.94 -8.83
N ALA A 781 32.54 -77.70 -8.34
CA ALA A 781 31.73 -77.16 -7.27
C ALA A 781 30.25 -77.00 -7.65
N LEU A 782 29.96 -76.56 -8.88
CA LEU A 782 28.59 -76.44 -9.39
C LEU A 782 27.87 -77.80 -9.51
N ALA A 783 28.61 -78.86 -9.81
CA ALA A 783 28.07 -80.21 -9.99
C ALA A 783 27.70 -80.95 -8.69
N GLN A 784 28.03 -80.41 -7.51
CA GLN A 784 27.72 -81.02 -6.21
C GLN A 784 26.40 -80.48 -5.62
N PRO A 785 25.65 -81.28 -4.83
CA PRO A 785 24.41 -80.81 -4.20
C PRO A 785 24.63 -79.60 -3.29
N ALA A 786 23.61 -78.73 -3.19
CA ALA A 786 23.74 -77.41 -2.58
C ALA A 786 24.01 -77.47 -1.07
N GLN A 787 25.06 -76.78 -0.63
CA GLN A 787 25.40 -76.61 0.79
C GLN A 787 24.76 -75.32 1.36
N PRO A 788 24.40 -75.28 2.67
CA PRO A 788 23.51 -74.26 3.20
C PRO A 788 24.14 -72.89 3.49
N GLU A 789 25.46 -72.75 3.62
CA GLU A 789 26.08 -71.48 4.02
C GLU A 789 27.47 -71.21 3.42
N ALA A 790 27.66 -70.02 2.84
CA ALA A 790 28.90 -69.57 2.18
C ALA A 790 29.54 -68.31 2.81
N GLY A 791 28.99 -67.78 3.92
CA GLY A 791 29.26 -66.42 4.41
C GLY A 791 30.74 -66.09 4.60
N LEU A 792 31.51 -66.99 5.23
CA LEU A 792 32.95 -66.81 5.47
C LEU A 792 33.76 -66.78 4.16
N SER A 793 33.36 -67.53 3.14
CA SER A 793 34.01 -67.54 1.82
C SER A 793 33.79 -66.21 1.08
N LEU A 794 32.55 -65.70 1.09
CA LEU A 794 32.23 -64.36 0.57
C LEU A 794 33.04 -63.26 1.27
N LEU A 795 33.21 -63.36 2.60
CA LEU A 795 34.01 -62.40 3.38
C LEU A 795 35.51 -62.44 3.03
N ARG A 796 36.09 -63.64 2.83
CA ARG A 796 37.47 -63.77 2.30
C ARG A 796 37.59 -63.12 0.92
N LEU A 797 36.60 -63.32 0.05
CA LEU A 797 36.57 -62.74 -1.28
C LEU A 797 36.42 -61.21 -1.29
N GLU A 798 35.55 -60.64 -0.47
CA GLU A 798 35.39 -59.19 -0.30
C GLU A 798 36.65 -58.55 0.32
N MET A 799 37.45 -59.32 1.07
CA MET A 799 38.81 -58.92 1.48
C MET A 799 39.81 -58.99 0.34
N ALA A 800 39.88 -60.09 -0.42
CA ALA A 800 40.80 -60.26 -1.55
C ALA A 800 40.60 -59.21 -2.65
N ALA A 801 39.34 -58.85 -2.93
CA ALA A 801 38.95 -57.85 -3.92
C ALA A 801 38.98 -56.40 -3.39
N GLU A 802 39.25 -56.21 -2.10
CA GLU A 802 39.22 -54.92 -1.38
C GLU A 802 37.86 -54.18 -1.52
N VAL A 803 36.78 -54.95 -1.67
CA VAL A 803 35.41 -54.46 -1.86
C VAL A 803 34.78 -54.12 -0.49
N PRO A 804 33.98 -53.03 -0.38
CA PRO A 804 33.21 -52.75 0.82
C PRO A 804 32.15 -53.85 1.06
N THR A 805 32.28 -54.53 2.21
CA THR A 805 31.25 -55.44 2.75
C THR A 805 29.98 -54.69 3.10
N PRO A 806 28.78 -55.29 2.92
CA PRO A 806 27.53 -54.77 3.47
C PRO A 806 27.61 -54.53 4.98
N ALA A 807 26.79 -53.59 5.48
CA ALA A 807 26.90 -53.10 6.85
C ALA A 807 26.68 -54.20 7.92
N GLU A 808 25.74 -55.12 7.68
CA GLU A 808 25.45 -56.28 8.52
C GLU A 808 26.71 -57.13 8.79
N HIS A 809 27.46 -57.46 7.73
CA HIS A 809 28.63 -58.33 7.81
C HIS A 809 29.94 -57.61 8.21
N LEU A 810 29.89 -56.31 8.58
CA LEU A 810 31.10 -55.58 9.01
C LEU A 810 31.70 -56.11 10.32
N ALA A 811 30.87 -56.66 11.22
CA ALA A 811 31.34 -57.29 12.44
C ALA A 811 32.08 -58.60 12.14
N GLU A 812 31.50 -59.45 11.29
CA GLU A 812 32.05 -60.72 10.84
C GLU A 812 33.37 -60.52 10.09
N ARG A 813 33.45 -59.54 9.17
CA ARG A 813 34.70 -59.19 8.47
C ARG A 813 35.83 -58.85 9.44
N ARG A 814 35.53 -58.07 10.49
CA ARG A 814 36.53 -57.69 11.50
C ARG A 814 36.97 -58.89 12.35
N ALA A 815 36.03 -59.75 12.73
CA ALA A 815 36.34 -61.00 13.44
C ALA A 815 37.24 -61.91 12.58
N LEU A 816 36.91 -62.08 11.30
CA LEU A 816 37.70 -62.88 10.35
C LEU A 816 39.08 -62.26 10.09
N GLN A 817 39.19 -60.92 10.01
CA GLN A 817 40.48 -60.23 9.95
C GLN A 817 41.37 -60.53 11.17
N LEU A 818 40.80 -60.52 12.38
CA LEU A 818 41.54 -60.89 13.60
C LEU A 818 41.92 -62.38 13.63
N GLN A 819 41.05 -63.28 13.15
CA GLN A 819 41.35 -64.71 13.02
C GLN A 819 42.47 -65.00 12.03
N LEU A 820 42.56 -64.26 10.91
CA LEU A 820 43.66 -64.43 9.95
C LEU A 820 44.99 -63.88 10.50
N LEU A 821 44.96 -62.82 11.32
CA LEU A 821 46.16 -62.28 11.96
C LEU A 821 46.79 -63.22 13.00
N THR A 822 46.03 -64.15 13.59
CA THR A 822 46.59 -65.17 14.52
C THR A 822 47.10 -66.41 13.79
N ARG A 823 46.61 -66.71 12.59
CA ARG A 823 47.00 -67.91 11.79
C ARG A 823 48.18 -67.64 10.85
N ARG A 824 49.35 -67.43 11.44
CA ARG A 824 50.59 -66.97 10.78
C ARG A 824 51.08 -67.74 9.54
N ASN A 825 50.59 -68.97 9.29
CA ASN A 825 51.07 -69.86 8.22
C ASN A 825 49.96 -70.31 7.24
N GLU A 826 48.75 -69.75 7.29
CA GLU A 826 47.68 -70.07 6.32
C GLU A 826 47.72 -69.14 5.10
N ALA A 827 47.43 -69.69 3.92
CA ALA A 827 47.40 -68.93 2.65
C ALA A 827 46.36 -67.79 2.69
N GLY A 828 46.77 -66.63 2.19
CA GLY A 828 46.01 -65.39 2.27
C GLY A 828 44.74 -65.41 1.41
N PRO A 829 43.70 -64.62 1.73
CA PRO A 829 42.48 -64.54 0.90
C PRO A 829 42.76 -64.16 -0.56
N ALA A 830 43.81 -63.37 -0.83
CA ALA A 830 44.24 -63.00 -2.18
C ALA A 830 44.94 -64.13 -2.95
N GLU A 831 45.35 -65.20 -2.28
CA GLU A 831 45.97 -66.40 -2.87
C GLU A 831 44.92 -67.52 -3.03
N THR A 832 44.05 -67.69 -2.02
CA THR A 832 42.99 -68.71 -2.01
C THR A 832 41.73 -68.29 -2.76
N TRP A 833 41.64 -67.06 -3.31
CA TRP A 833 40.39 -66.52 -3.86
C TRP A 833 39.73 -67.45 -4.89
N GLY A 834 40.50 -68.12 -5.75
CA GLY A 834 39.98 -69.09 -6.70
C GLY A 834 39.29 -70.29 -6.03
N GLN A 835 39.80 -70.75 -4.88
CA GLN A 835 39.18 -71.81 -4.07
C GLN A 835 37.98 -71.27 -3.27
N ASP A 836 38.05 -70.03 -2.79
CA ASP A 836 36.94 -69.42 -2.04
C ASP A 836 35.75 -69.09 -2.96
N VAL A 837 35.97 -68.74 -4.23
CA VAL A 837 34.91 -68.70 -5.26
C VAL A 837 34.29 -70.09 -5.45
N ALA A 838 35.08 -71.16 -5.53
CA ALA A 838 34.54 -72.51 -5.66
C ALA A 838 33.60 -72.87 -4.50
N LYS A 839 33.96 -72.50 -3.25
CA LYS A 839 33.10 -72.71 -2.07
C LYS A 839 31.78 -71.93 -2.15
N VAL A 840 31.78 -70.71 -2.69
CA VAL A 840 30.54 -69.95 -2.92
C VAL A 840 29.67 -70.61 -3.98
N LEU A 841 30.27 -71.04 -5.10
CA LEU A 841 29.56 -71.72 -6.19
C LEU A 841 28.92 -73.06 -5.75
N ALA A 842 29.52 -73.77 -4.79
CA ALA A 842 28.97 -75.00 -4.20
C ALA A 842 27.68 -74.80 -3.38
N CYS A 843 27.42 -73.57 -2.90
CA CYS A 843 26.24 -73.26 -2.10
C CYS A 843 24.99 -72.97 -2.95
N ALA A 844 23.83 -72.88 -2.30
CA ALA A 844 22.61 -72.43 -2.95
C ALA A 844 22.77 -71.00 -3.51
N HIS A 845 22.22 -70.73 -4.69
CA HIS A 845 22.25 -69.40 -5.28
C HIS A 845 21.24 -68.48 -4.56
N ASP A 846 21.71 -67.33 -4.09
CA ASP A 846 20.89 -66.22 -3.63
C ASP A 846 21.25 -64.92 -4.37
N ASP A 847 20.26 -64.08 -4.63
CA ASP A 847 20.41 -62.82 -5.36
C ASP A 847 21.35 -61.82 -4.66
N ALA A 848 21.38 -61.78 -3.32
CA ALA A 848 22.27 -60.89 -2.57
C ALA A 848 23.73 -61.39 -2.59
N THR A 849 23.95 -62.69 -2.42
CA THR A 849 25.27 -63.32 -2.56
C THR A 849 25.81 -63.22 -3.99
N ALA A 850 24.98 -63.39 -5.02
CA ALA A 850 25.36 -63.20 -6.42
C ALA A 850 25.81 -61.77 -6.72
N ARG A 851 25.10 -60.75 -6.22
CA ARG A 851 25.50 -59.34 -6.36
C ARG A 851 26.83 -59.03 -5.64
N ARG A 852 27.07 -59.63 -4.47
CA ARG A 852 28.37 -59.52 -3.76
C ARG A 852 29.50 -60.19 -4.55
N LEU A 853 29.28 -61.42 -5.02
CA LEU A 853 30.23 -62.16 -5.84
C LEU A 853 30.56 -61.43 -7.16
N GLN A 854 29.57 -60.82 -7.81
CA GLN A 854 29.78 -59.99 -9.00
C GLN A 854 30.71 -58.81 -8.73
N ASN A 855 30.50 -58.08 -7.63
CA ASN A 855 31.33 -56.93 -7.25
C ASN A 855 32.78 -57.33 -6.90
N VAL A 856 32.96 -58.50 -6.28
CA VAL A 856 34.27 -59.14 -6.06
C VAL A 856 34.95 -59.47 -7.39
N LEU A 857 34.31 -60.30 -8.22
CA LEU A 857 34.90 -60.84 -9.44
C LEU A 857 35.25 -59.73 -10.44
N LYS A 858 34.44 -58.66 -10.50
CA LYS A 858 34.71 -57.47 -11.31
C LYS A 858 36.04 -56.79 -10.99
N ASN A 859 36.53 -56.92 -9.76
CA ASN A 859 37.84 -56.40 -9.35
C ASN A 859 38.93 -57.47 -9.43
N LEU A 860 38.65 -58.75 -9.15
CA LEU A 860 39.64 -59.82 -9.22
C LEU A 860 40.01 -60.21 -10.66
N LEU A 861 39.06 -60.24 -11.61
CA LEU A 861 39.33 -60.51 -13.04
C LEU A 861 39.93 -59.31 -13.79
N ARG A 862 40.10 -58.17 -13.11
CA ARG A 862 40.74 -56.94 -13.63
C ARG A 862 42.17 -56.75 -13.11
N ARG A 863 42.60 -57.55 -12.13
CA ARG A 863 43.96 -57.59 -11.59
C ARG A 863 44.83 -58.55 -12.42
#